data_AF-A0A4U5ULV3-F1
#
_entry.id   AF-A0A4U5ULV3-F1
#
_cell.length_a   1.000
_cell.length_b   1.000
_cell.length_c   1.000
_cell.angle_alpha   90.00
_cell.angle_beta   90.00
_cell.angle_gamma   90.00
#
_symmetry.space_group_name_H-M   'P 1'
#
loop_
_entity.id
_entity.type
_entity.pdbx_description
1 polymer ?
#
loop_
_entity_poly.entity_id
_entity_poly.type
_entity_poly.pdbx_seq_one_letter_code
_entity_poly.pdbx_strand_id
1 'polypeptide(L)'
;MSAQEEAANIGKVLSFLREWDRGDRTVRSRMLNTFLAQNTGRTFYELELEFAQVASLFLARLTTWMRLTDQYLMEFLEDGGVLTLLEIVNHSQCKEEEKAEALRLLLTVANAGRKYKEIICESHGVKVIAECLAKSNTDETQETAWAVLESLIHGNPKYQNQIYKSLIALMMCTSPKAQQLVLHTLHTVQSKIKTAHHSIVEPLLNMLRSLHLVVQDEAINLILDLKCYDVRPMLLKGLVALLRPAKEEHFVHSYPVIEEHVQRVIGSTLFAAFMHNADTLYMHIDETQAEILLTNKLNITEEETTNASSPSTYHTFHDAADVALLRSQLLSWYDKEQRELPWRTLAVTESDLDIRTYAVWVSEIMLQQTQVATVVSYYNKWIKASRWPTVQDLAAATLEEVNQMWAGLGYYSRGKRLHEGAQKVVSELNGQMPRTVDSLLKQLPGVGRYTAAAIGSIALGQVTGAVDGNLIRVLCRLRAIGADSTSPAVTEALWSLANILVDPERPGDFNQAMMELGARVCTPKAPLCSQCPVQAHCHSYRKVHVKQEKNSRKLLGKLDKKPLSLPDIEDCMNSGTCPLCPSEPWDDELGVQNFPRKPAKKPPRVERTLTCVLQCPQDSFPDAVLLEQRPLLLQPGLLQRMWPADSVTPLIISRLIRSRITLKKIQSVLLLYHPRHPLRLLGDICHVFLKMMLLYVSGGHAVSPEEEEEAEEEEEEEAWVVTKTIEEACVSNHLGLIFAEGL
;
A
#
# COMPACT_ATOMS: atom_id res chain seq x y z
N MET A 1 30.48 -34.35 -17.00
CA MET A 1 29.50 -35.19 -17.73
C MET A 1 29.24 -34.56 -19.08
N SER A 2 29.08 -35.36 -20.12
CA SER A 2 28.59 -34.88 -21.42
C SER A 2 27.10 -34.57 -21.34
N ALA A 3 26.59 -33.67 -22.19
CA ALA A 3 25.17 -33.30 -22.21
C ALA A 3 24.22 -34.51 -22.47
N GLN A 4 24.72 -35.55 -23.16
CA GLN A 4 23.98 -36.80 -23.36
C GLN A 4 23.94 -37.67 -22.11
N GLU A 5 25.03 -37.77 -21.34
CA GLU A 5 25.04 -38.49 -20.05
C GLU A 5 24.15 -37.81 -19.01
N GLU A 6 24.13 -36.47 -19.00
CA GLU A 6 23.28 -35.69 -18.11
C GLU A 6 21.80 -35.91 -18.42
N ALA A 7 21.39 -35.86 -19.69
CA ALA A 7 20.02 -36.15 -20.10
C ALA A 7 19.60 -37.61 -19.79
N ALA A 8 20.52 -38.57 -19.95
CA ALA A 8 20.27 -39.97 -19.62
C ALA A 8 20.11 -40.20 -18.10
N ASN A 9 20.93 -39.53 -17.28
CA ASN A 9 20.84 -39.60 -15.82
C ASN A 9 19.57 -38.91 -15.30
N ILE A 10 19.19 -37.75 -15.85
CA ILE A 10 17.89 -37.11 -15.57
C ILE A 10 16.74 -38.05 -15.94
N GLY A 11 16.83 -38.76 -17.08
CA GLY A 11 15.84 -39.74 -17.50
C GLY A 11 15.66 -40.89 -16.50
N LYS A 12 16.77 -41.44 -15.98
CA LYS A 12 16.77 -42.48 -14.93
C LYS A 12 16.17 -41.97 -13.62
N VAL A 13 16.52 -40.75 -13.20
CA VAL A 13 15.93 -40.13 -11.99
C VAL A 13 14.43 -39.97 -12.15
N LEU A 14 13.97 -39.47 -13.30
CA LEU A 14 12.54 -39.29 -13.55
C LEU A 14 11.77 -40.62 -13.62
N SER A 15 12.36 -41.71 -14.12
CA SER A 15 11.72 -43.02 -14.08
C SER A 15 11.64 -43.56 -12.66
N PHE A 16 12.73 -43.46 -11.90
CA PHE A 16 12.79 -43.86 -10.50
C PHE A 16 11.76 -43.09 -9.64
N LEU A 17 11.64 -41.77 -9.85
CA LEU A 17 10.66 -40.93 -9.17
C LEU A 17 9.21 -41.27 -9.54
N ARG A 18 8.93 -41.62 -10.80
CA ARG A 18 7.59 -42.07 -11.22
C ARG A 18 7.21 -43.41 -10.59
N GLU A 19 8.17 -44.32 -10.47
CA GLU A 19 7.97 -45.62 -9.82
C GLU A 19 7.74 -45.44 -8.32
N TRP A 20 8.48 -44.54 -7.67
CA TRP A 20 8.25 -44.15 -6.27
C TRP A 20 6.85 -43.58 -6.05
N ASP A 21 6.37 -42.71 -6.95
CA ASP A 21 5.05 -42.08 -6.83
C ASP A 21 3.91 -43.10 -6.94
N ARG A 22 4.07 -44.09 -7.82
CA ARG A 22 3.04 -45.12 -8.11
C ARG A 22 3.09 -46.33 -7.18
N GLY A 23 4.22 -46.58 -6.52
CA GLY A 23 4.42 -47.73 -5.65
C GLY A 23 3.63 -47.65 -4.34
N ASP A 24 3.17 -48.78 -3.82
CA ASP A 24 2.63 -48.87 -2.45
C ASP A 24 3.75 -48.83 -1.39
N ARG A 25 3.39 -48.96 -0.10
CA ARG A 25 4.35 -48.92 1.02
C ARG A 25 5.46 -49.98 0.89
N THR A 26 5.12 -51.17 0.41
CA THR A 26 6.06 -52.30 0.27
C THR A 26 7.03 -52.06 -0.89
N VAL A 27 6.53 -51.52 -2.00
CA VAL A 27 7.33 -51.12 -3.16
C VAL A 27 8.30 -49.99 -2.79
N ARG A 28 7.82 -48.92 -2.15
CA ARG A 28 8.66 -47.79 -1.70
C ARG A 28 9.73 -48.23 -0.70
N SER A 29 9.38 -49.08 0.26
CA SER A 29 10.35 -49.62 1.24
C SER A 29 11.42 -50.49 0.57
N ARG A 30 11.05 -51.31 -0.42
CA ARG A 30 12.01 -52.09 -1.21
C ARG A 30 12.94 -51.18 -2.01
N MET A 31 12.39 -50.19 -2.71
CA MET A 31 13.16 -49.21 -3.48
C MET A 31 14.16 -48.45 -2.59
N LEU A 32 13.73 -48.04 -1.39
CA LEU A 32 14.59 -47.37 -0.42
C LEU A 32 15.72 -48.29 0.06
N ASN A 33 15.43 -49.53 0.44
CA ASN A 33 16.44 -50.50 0.87
C ASN A 33 17.45 -50.83 -0.24
N THR A 34 16.99 -50.94 -1.49
CA THR A 34 17.86 -51.12 -2.66
C THR A 34 18.73 -49.88 -2.90
N PHE A 35 18.16 -48.68 -2.79
CA PHE A 35 18.89 -47.43 -2.93
C PHE A 35 19.97 -47.28 -1.86
N LEU A 36 19.63 -47.54 -0.59
CA LEU A 36 20.57 -47.50 0.52
C LEU A 36 21.71 -48.51 0.32
N ALA A 37 21.39 -49.77 0.00
CA ALA A 37 22.40 -50.80 -0.23
C ALA A 37 23.37 -50.48 -1.38
N GLN A 38 22.91 -49.77 -2.42
CA GLN A 38 23.72 -49.40 -3.58
C GLN A 38 24.59 -48.15 -3.35
N ASN A 39 24.24 -47.33 -2.36
CA ASN A 39 24.85 -46.01 -2.15
C ASN A 39 25.48 -45.84 -0.76
N THR A 40 25.59 -46.91 0.05
CA THR A 40 26.29 -46.89 1.33
C THR A 40 27.74 -46.41 1.16
N GLY A 41 28.12 -45.37 1.91
CA GLY A 41 29.48 -44.83 1.91
C GLY A 41 29.79 -43.82 0.80
N ARG A 42 28.81 -43.44 -0.03
CA ARG A 42 28.95 -42.34 -1.00
C ARG A 42 28.69 -40.99 -0.35
N THR A 43 29.40 -39.96 -0.78
CA THR A 43 29.23 -38.57 -0.33
C THR A 43 28.09 -37.88 -1.07
N PHE A 44 27.52 -36.84 -0.46
CA PHE A 44 26.46 -36.03 -1.08
C PHE A 44 26.85 -35.46 -2.44
N TYR A 45 28.11 -35.01 -2.58
CA TYR A 45 28.62 -34.49 -3.85
C TYR A 45 28.66 -35.57 -4.94
N GLU A 46 29.03 -36.81 -4.61
CA GLU A 46 29.04 -37.94 -5.55
C GLU A 46 27.62 -38.31 -5.99
N LEU A 47 26.64 -38.24 -5.08
CA LEU A 47 25.23 -38.48 -5.39
C LEU A 47 24.65 -37.37 -6.28
N GLU A 48 24.94 -36.09 -6.00
CA GLU A 48 24.47 -34.97 -6.84
C GLU A 48 25.11 -34.98 -8.24
N LEU A 49 26.37 -35.44 -8.35
CA LEU A 49 27.02 -35.63 -9.64
C LEU A 49 26.34 -36.75 -10.45
N GLU A 50 26.04 -37.88 -9.82
CA GLU A 50 25.40 -39.03 -10.46
C GLU A 50 23.96 -38.75 -10.88
N PHE A 51 23.22 -37.98 -10.07
CA PHE A 51 21.82 -37.61 -10.31
C PHE A 51 21.63 -36.26 -11.00
N ALA A 52 22.68 -35.69 -11.59
CA ALA A 52 22.63 -34.46 -12.37
C ALA A 52 21.92 -33.30 -11.63
N GLN A 53 22.26 -33.09 -10.35
CA GLN A 53 21.71 -32.03 -9.48
C GLN A 53 20.24 -32.22 -9.03
N VAL A 54 19.65 -33.40 -9.27
CA VAL A 54 18.24 -33.71 -8.95
C VAL A 54 18.12 -34.48 -7.62
N ALA A 55 19.21 -34.73 -6.89
CA ALA A 55 19.13 -35.48 -5.62
C ALA A 55 18.32 -34.72 -4.56
N SER A 56 18.40 -33.39 -4.58
CA SER A 56 17.52 -32.46 -3.85
C SER A 56 16.01 -32.70 -4.04
N LEU A 57 15.55 -33.06 -5.25
CA LEU A 57 14.14 -33.39 -5.54
C LEU A 57 13.72 -34.75 -4.99
N PHE A 58 14.64 -35.72 -4.98
CA PHE A 58 14.44 -37.02 -4.34
C PHE A 58 14.37 -36.87 -2.82
N LEU A 59 15.29 -36.12 -2.22
CA LEU A 59 15.31 -35.84 -0.78
C LEU A 59 14.04 -35.10 -0.34
N ALA A 60 13.56 -34.09 -1.08
CA ALA A 60 12.30 -33.41 -0.77
C ALA A 60 11.08 -34.36 -0.77
N ARG A 61 11.06 -35.35 -1.67
CA ARG A 61 10.00 -36.38 -1.73
C ARG A 61 10.15 -37.43 -0.65
N LEU A 62 11.38 -37.82 -0.32
CA LEU A 62 11.69 -38.64 0.84
C LEU A 62 11.15 -37.96 2.10
N THR A 63 11.44 -36.67 2.30
CA THR A 63 10.94 -35.84 3.41
C THR A 63 9.41 -35.76 3.43
N THR A 64 8.75 -35.69 2.26
CA THR A 64 7.28 -35.70 2.18
C THR A 64 6.69 -37.06 2.56
N TRP A 65 7.38 -38.16 2.26
CA TRP A 65 7.00 -39.50 2.70
C TRP A 65 7.28 -39.72 4.19
N MET A 66 8.39 -39.18 4.71
CA MET A 66 8.72 -39.18 6.14
C MET A 66 7.67 -38.43 6.98
N ARG A 67 6.96 -37.44 6.41
CA ARG A 67 5.81 -36.75 7.05
C ARG A 67 4.62 -37.67 7.38
N LEU A 68 4.56 -38.90 6.83
CA LEU A 68 3.43 -39.81 7.06
C LEU A 68 3.68 -40.84 8.18
N THR A 69 4.83 -40.81 8.86
CA THR A 69 5.17 -41.79 9.90
C THR A 69 6.16 -41.22 10.94
N ASP A 70 5.78 -41.18 12.22
CA ASP A 70 6.60 -40.69 13.36
C ASP A 70 8.00 -41.34 13.47
N GLN A 71 8.16 -42.54 12.91
CA GLN A 71 9.41 -43.30 12.94
C GLN A 71 10.56 -42.63 12.16
N TYR A 72 10.26 -41.90 11.08
CA TYR A 72 11.29 -41.30 10.22
C TYR A 72 11.72 -39.89 10.67
N LEU A 73 10.89 -39.18 11.43
CA LEU A 73 11.27 -37.87 11.96
C LEU A 73 12.46 -38.00 12.91
N MET A 74 12.56 -39.11 13.65
CA MET A 74 13.73 -39.41 14.48
C MET A 74 14.98 -39.69 13.65
N GLU A 75 14.90 -40.49 12.59
CA GLU A 75 16.02 -40.74 11.66
C GLU A 75 16.51 -39.46 10.99
N PHE A 76 15.60 -38.59 10.52
CA PHE A 76 15.94 -37.28 9.95
C PHE A 76 16.73 -36.38 10.92
N LEU A 77 16.39 -36.43 12.21
CA LEU A 77 17.12 -35.68 13.23
C LEU A 77 18.49 -36.29 13.53
N GLU A 78 18.57 -37.62 13.62
CA GLU A 78 19.81 -38.36 13.89
C GLU A 78 20.85 -38.15 12.79
N ASP A 79 20.41 -38.03 11.53
CA ASP A 79 21.27 -37.79 10.37
C ASP A 79 21.60 -36.31 10.13
N GLY A 80 21.26 -35.41 11.06
CA GLY A 80 21.65 -34.00 11.01
C GLY A 80 20.77 -33.12 10.10
N GLY A 81 19.57 -33.56 9.74
CA GLY A 81 18.68 -32.84 8.81
C GLY A 81 18.33 -31.42 9.24
N VAL A 82 18.25 -31.14 10.55
CA VAL A 82 18.04 -29.77 11.07
C VAL A 82 19.21 -28.85 10.71
N LEU A 83 20.45 -29.33 10.81
CA LEU A 83 21.63 -28.55 10.45
C LEU A 83 21.65 -28.25 8.95
N THR A 84 21.36 -29.24 8.11
CA THR A 84 21.27 -29.05 6.66
C THR A 84 20.23 -28.00 6.27
N LEU A 85 19.04 -28.04 6.89
CA LEU A 85 18.01 -27.02 6.64
C LEU A 85 18.47 -25.62 7.08
N LEU A 86 19.14 -25.50 8.21
CA LEU A 86 19.69 -24.23 8.68
C LEU A 86 20.83 -23.72 7.80
N GLU A 87 21.67 -24.61 7.26
CA GLU A 87 22.71 -24.25 6.28
C GLU A 87 22.10 -23.70 5.00
N ILE A 88 21.03 -24.31 4.47
CA ILE A 88 20.29 -23.81 3.31
C ILE A 88 19.75 -22.40 3.58
N VAL A 89 19.12 -22.19 4.74
CA VAL A 89 18.59 -20.88 5.15
C VAL A 89 19.69 -19.82 5.25
N ASN A 90 20.87 -20.20 5.73
CA ASN A 90 22.01 -19.30 5.90
C ASN A 90 22.84 -19.09 4.62
N HIS A 91 22.64 -19.91 3.58
CA HIS A 91 23.47 -19.87 2.38
C HIS A 91 23.19 -18.64 1.53
N SER A 92 24.22 -17.82 1.27
CA SER A 92 24.10 -16.52 0.61
C SER A 92 23.64 -16.60 -0.85
N GLN A 93 23.97 -17.69 -1.55
CA GLN A 93 23.60 -17.91 -2.96
C GLN A 93 22.32 -18.73 -3.15
N CYS A 94 21.70 -19.19 -2.07
CA CYS A 94 20.45 -19.96 -2.14
C CYS A 94 19.28 -19.04 -2.51
N LYS A 95 18.38 -19.52 -3.38
CA LYS A 95 17.23 -18.72 -3.83
C LYS A 95 16.25 -18.53 -2.68
N GLU A 96 15.53 -17.40 -2.67
CA GLU A 96 14.55 -17.11 -1.61
C GLU A 96 13.44 -18.18 -1.53
N GLU A 97 13.05 -18.79 -2.66
CA GLU A 97 12.07 -19.89 -2.68
C GLU A 97 12.58 -21.15 -1.96
N GLU A 98 13.87 -21.47 -2.10
CA GLU A 98 14.53 -22.61 -1.47
C GLU A 98 14.67 -22.38 0.05
N LYS A 99 15.01 -21.15 0.46
CA LYS A 99 15.03 -20.75 1.88
C LYS A 99 13.64 -20.83 2.50
N ALA A 100 12.61 -20.35 1.81
CA ALA A 100 11.23 -20.43 2.28
C ALA A 100 10.80 -21.89 2.50
N GLU A 101 11.14 -22.79 1.59
CA GLU A 101 10.82 -24.21 1.75
C GLU A 101 11.59 -24.86 2.90
N ALA A 102 12.88 -24.54 3.07
CA ALA A 102 13.66 -25.01 4.21
C ALA A 102 13.07 -24.52 5.55
N LEU A 103 12.57 -23.28 5.61
CA LEU A 103 11.89 -22.74 6.78
C LEU A 103 10.53 -23.43 7.05
N ARG A 104 9.76 -23.79 6.02
CA ARG A 104 8.52 -24.59 6.19
C ARG A 104 8.80 -25.97 6.75
N LEU A 105 9.93 -26.58 6.36
CA LEU A 105 10.38 -27.85 6.91
C LEU A 105 10.76 -27.70 8.39
N LEU A 106 11.52 -26.67 8.75
CA LEU A 106 11.84 -26.35 10.15
C LEU A 106 10.58 -26.06 10.98
N LEU A 107 9.58 -25.37 10.42
CA LEU A 107 8.30 -25.15 11.09
C LEU A 107 7.57 -26.46 11.37
N THR A 108 7.60 -27.39 10.41
CA THR A 108 7.01 -28.73 10.55
C THR A 108 7.68 -29.49 11.70
N VAL A 109 9.02 -29.48 11.73
CA VAL A 109 9.81 -30.10 12.82
C VAL A 109 9.48 -29.45 14.16
N ALA A 110 9.42 -28.11 14.23
CA ALA A 110 9.07 -27.39 15.46
C ALA A 110 7.67 -27.75 15.96
N ASN A 111 6.69 -27.90 15.06
CA ASN A 111 5.31 -28.22 15.41
C ASN A 111 5.11 -29.68 15.86
N ALA A 112 6.05 -30.58 15.58
CA ALA A 112 5.99 -31.98 16.03
C ALA A 112 6.12 -32.15 17.56
N GLY A 113 6.57 -31.11 18.28
CA GLY A 113 6.54 -31.09 19.75
C GLY A 113 7.77 -30.45 20.38
N ARG A 114 7.74 -30.30 21.72
CA ARG A 114 8.77 -29.56 22.46
C ARG A 114 10.20 -30.07 22.18
N LYS A 115 10.41 -31.39 22.20
CA LYS A 115 11.75 -32.00 22.00
C LYS A 115 12.39 -31.52 20.68
N TYR A 116 11.59 -31.41 19.63
CA TYR A 116 12.03 -30.97 18.30
C TYR A 116 12.35 -29.46 18.26
N LYS A 117 11.56 -28.64 18.96
CA LYS A 117 11.85 -27.21 19.13
C LYS A 117 13.20 -26.98 19.82
N GLU A 118 13.50 -27.77 20.85
CA GLU A 118 14.77 -27.70 21.57
C GLU A 118 15.95 -28.04 20.66
N ILE A 119 15.85 -29.09 19.83
CA ILE A 119 16.91 -29.46 18.87
C ILE A 119 17.20 -28.32 17.88
N ILE A 120 16.17 -27.68 17.31
CA ILE A 120 16.35 -26.53 16.41
C ILE A 120 17.09 -25.39 17.14
N CYS A 121 16.73 -25.13 18.40
CA CYS A 121 17.38 -24.08 19.18
C CYS A 121 18.85 -24.42 19.52
N GLU A 122 19.15 -25.67 19.85
CA GLU A 122 20.50 -26.19 20.12
C GLU A 122 21.41 -26.10 18.90
N SER A 123 20.86 -26.32 17.69
CA SER A 123 21.57 -26.19 16.41
C SER A 123 21.77 -24.74 15.94
N HIS A 124 21.75 -23.74 16.84
CA HIS A 124 21.82 -22.31 16.53
C HIS A 124 20.69 -21.78 15.63
N GLY A 125 19.56 -22.51 15.52
CA GLY A 125 18.48 -22.18 14.60
C GLY A 125 17.87 -20.80 14.84
N VAL A 126 17.73 -20.38 16.10
CA VAL A 126 17.18 -19.06 16.46
C VAL A 126 17.95 -17.93 15.77
N LYS A 127 19.30 -17.99 15.78
CA LYS A 127 20.15 -16.95 15.19
C LYS A 127 20.02 -16.95 13.66
N VAL A 128 20.11 -18.12 13.04
CA VAL A 128 20.05 -18.28 11.58
C VAL A 128 18.70 -17.80 11.03
N ILE A 129 17.60 -18.21 11.67
CA ILE A 129 16.25 -17.84 11.26
C ILE A 129 16.01 -16.34 11.48
N ALA A 130 16.49 -15.77 12.59
CA ALA A 130 16.41 -14.33 12.84
C ALA A 130 17.20 -13.51 11.79
N GLU A 131 18.40 -13.95 11.42
CA GLU A 131 19.17 -13.30 10.36
C GLU A 131 18.47 -13.39 8.99
N CYS A 132 17.82 -14.51 8.69
CA CYS A 132 17.02 -14.68 7.49
C CYS A 132 15.83 -13.71 7.45
N LEU A 133 15.08 -13.60 8.56
CA LEU A 133 13.98 -12.65 8.72
C LEU A 133 14.44 -11.20 8.52
N ALA A 134 15.61 -10.82 9.03
CA ALA A 134 16.14 -9.46 8.90
C ALA A 134 16.66 -9.13 7.50
N LYS A 135 17.25 -10.10 6.79
CA LYS A 135 17.98 -9.88 5.52
C LYS A 135 17.20 -10.28 4.26
N SER A 136 16.13 -11.05 4.39
CA SER A 136 15.36 -11.53 3.24
C SER A 136 14.68 -10.37 2.49
N ASN A 137 14.59 -10.51 1.16
CA ASN A 137 14.02 -9.52 0.25
C ASN A 137 12.57 -9.84 -0.17
N THR A 138 11.98 -10.92 0.35
CA THR A 138 10.62 -11.35 0.00
C THR A 138 9.75 -11.49 1.25
N ASP A 139 8.52 -10.98 1.17
CA ASP A 139 7.55 -11.07 2.27
C ASP A 139 7.26 -12.54 2.64
N GLU A 140 7.21 -13.44 1.64
CA GLU A 140 6.96 -14.88 1.85
C GLU A 140 8.03 -15.55 2.72
N THR A 141 9.31 -15.26 2.49
CA THR A 141 10.41 -15.83 3.28
C THR A 141 10.47 -15.20 4.66
N GLN A 142 10.22 -13.89 4.78
CA GLN A 142 10.12 -13.20 6.07
C GLN A 142 8.97 -13.76 6.91
N GLU A 143 7.77 -13.91 6.37
CA GLU A 143 6.61 -14.48 7.08
C GLU A 143 6.87 -15.93 7.50
N THR A 144 7.52 -16.73 6.66
CA THR A 144 7.85 -18.12 7.01
C THR A 144 8.91 -18.18 8.12
N ALA A 145 9.95 -17.35 8.06
CA ALA A 145 10.99 -17.27 9.10
C ALA A 145 10.39 -16.82 10.45
N TRP A 146 9.50 -15.83 10.41
CA TRP A 146 8.74 -15.38 11.57
C TRP A 146 7.90 -16.50 12.18
N ALA A 147 7.14 -17.24 11.36
CA ALA A 147 6.29 -18.35 11.84
C ALA A 147 7.11 -19.44 12.56
N VAL A 148 8.34 -19.71 12.12
CA VAL A 148 9.23 -20.64 12.83
C VAL A 148 9.63 -20.06 14.20
N LEU A 149 10.07 -18.81 14.28
CA LEU A 149 10.43 -18.17 15.56
C LEU A 149 9.25 -18.11 16.53
N GLU A 150 8.05 -17.82 16.03
CA GLU A 150 6.83 -17.83 16.81
C GLU A 150 6.48 -19.24 17.30
N SER A 151 6.63 -20.28 16.47
CA SER A 151 6.45 -21.65 16.94
C SER A 151 7.49 -22.03 18.00
N LEU A 152 8.76 -21.64 17.83
CA LEU A 152 9.85 -22.00 18.73
C LEU A 152 9.68 -21.39 20.12
N ILE A 153 9.10 -20.19 20.26
CA ILE A 153 8.90 -19.53 21.56
C ILE A 153 7.72 -20.12 22.34
N HIS A 154 6.71 -20.64 21.66
CA HIS A 154 5.52 -21.22 22.28
C HIS A 154 5.74 -22.65 22.78
N GLY A 155 5.51 -22.89 24.08
CA GLY A 155 5.61 -24.22 24.70
C GLY A 155 7.05 -24.69 24.99
N ASN A 156 8.04 -23.81 24.85
CA ASN A 156 9.47 -24.10 24.98
C ASN A 156 10.17 -23.18 26.01
N PRO A 157 9.96 -23.38 27.33
CA PRO A 157 10.49 -22.51 28.37
C PRO A 157 12.02 -22.51 28.46
N LYS A 158 12.69 -23.56 28.01
CA LYS A 158 14.17 -23.69 28.03
C LYS A 158 14.84 -22.61 27.18
N TYR A 159 14.28 -22.32 26.00
CA TYR A 159 14.83 -21.37 25.03
C TYR A 159 14.02 -20.07 24.89
N GLN A 160 12.90 -19.95 25.62
CA GLN A 160 11.99 -18.80 25.55
C GLN A 160 12.72 -17.45 25.72
N ASN A 161 13.64 -17.34 26.69
CA ASN A 161 14.42 -16.12 26.92
C ASN A 161 15.41 -15.82 25.80
N GLN A 162 16.01 -16.84 25.18
CA GLN A 162 16.93 -16.65 24.06
C GLN A 162 16.18 -16.12 22.84
N ILE A 163 15.02 -16.70 22.52
CA ILE A 163 14.21 -16.29 21.39
C ILE A 163 13.64 -14.89 21.63
N TYR A 164 13.18 -14.60 22.85
CA TYR A 164 12.70 -13.28 23.23
C TYR A 164 13.77 -12.18 23.06
N LYS A 165 15.02 -12.44 23.50
CA LYS A 165 16.16 -11.52 23.24
C LYS A 165 16.47 -11.35 21.75
N SER A 166 16.37 -12.44 20.98
CA SER A 166 16.56 -12.40 19.53
C SER A 166 15.50 -11.53 18.85
N LEU A 167 14.24 -11.62 19.29
CA LEU A 167 13.15 -10.76 18.80
C LEU A 167 13.41 -9.29 19.14
N ILE A 168 13.85 -8.96 20.36
CA ILE A 168 14.22 -7.57 20.71
C ILE A 168 15.30 -7.02 19.75
N ALA A 169 16.32 -7.81 19.43
CA ALA A 169 17.37 -7.38 18.50
C ALA A 169 16.83 -7.11 17.08
N LEU A 170 15.81 -7.86 16.65
CA LEU A 170 15.20 -7.69 15.32
C LEU A 170 14.33 -6.44 15.19
N MET A 171 13.92 -5.80 16.30
CA MET A 171 13.20 -4.52 16.25
C MET A 171 14.02 -3.43 15.55
N MET A 172 15.35 -3.54 15.55
CA MET A 172 16.26 -2.57 14.93
C MET A 172 16.63 -2.91 13.48
N CYS A 173 15.98 -3.90 12.85
CA CYS A 173 16.22 -4.22 11.43
C CYS A 173 15.66 -3.12 10.50
N THR A 174 16.01 -3.15 9.21
CA THR A 174 15.58 -2.14 8.24
C THR A 174 14.22 -2.43 7.60
N SER A 175 13.70 -3.66 7.70
CA SER A 175 12.44 -4.07 7.09
C SER A 175 11.25 -3.72 7.99
N PRO A 176 10.33 -2.81 7.57
CA PRO A 176 9.17 -2.44 8.39
C PRO A 176 8.22 -3.61 8.64
N LYS A 177 8.11 -4.53 7.68
CA LYS A 177 7.31 -5.75 7.82
C LYS A 177 7.90 -6.68 8.88
N ALA A 178 9.22 -6.87 8.87
CA ALA A 178 9.90 -7.67 9.89
C ALA A 178 9.78 -7.01 11.28
N GLN A 179 9.94 -5.68 11.37
CA GLN A 179 9.70 -4.92 12.61
C GLN A 179 8.28 -5.13 13.15
N GLN A 180 7.26 -5.01 12.29
CA GLN A 180 5.86 -5.24 12.64
C GLN A 180 5.64 -6.66 13.18
N LEU A 181 6.07 -7.68 12.45
CA LEU A 181 5.91 -9.09 12.83
C LEU A 181 6.58 -9.39 14.18
N VAL A 182 7.76 -8.83 14.41
CA VAL A 182 8.52 -8.98 15.66
C VAL A 182 7.82 -8.30 16.84
N LEU A 183 7.34 -7.06 16.65
CA LEU A 183 6.59 -6.32 17.67
C LEU A 183 5.31 -7.06 18.06
N HIS A 184 4.60 -7.60 17.08
CA HIS A 184 3.37 -8.37 17.29
C HIS A 184 3.60 -9.65 18.11
N THR A 185 4.67 -10.39 17.82
CA THR A 185 5.03 -11.57 18.61
C THR A 185 5.50 -11.20 20.02
N LEU A 186 6.28 -10.12 20.17
CA LEU A 186 6.69 -9.64 21.49
C LEU A 186 5.47 -9.26 22.34
N HIS A 187 4.49 -8.58 21.76
CA HIS A 187 3.21 -8.24 22.39
C HIS A 187 2.45 -9.51 22.82
N THR A 188 2.23 -10.45 21.90
CA THR A 188 1.51 -11.70 22.20
C THR A 188 2.20 -12.56 23.27
N VAL A 189 3.53 -12.63 23.24
CA VAL A 189 4.31 -13.49 24.15
C VAL A 189 4.58 -12.82 25.50
N GLN A 190 4.58 -11.49 25.59
CA GLN A 190 4.87 -10.77 26.83
C GLN A 190 3.92 -11.19 27.96
N SER A 191 2.64 -11.39 27.68
CA SER A 191 1.65 -11.89 28.65
C SER A 191 2.03 -13.24 29.28
N LYS A 192 2.77 -14.08 28.54
CA LYS A 192 3.23 -15.40 28.97
C LYS A 192 4.59 -15.35 29.67
N ILE A 193 5.37 -14.29 29.48
CA ILE A 193 6.67 -14.08 30.13
C ILE A 193 6.46 -13.17 31.34
N LYS A 194 6.60 -13.74 32.54
CA LYS A 194 6.28 -13.05 33.81
C LYS A 194 7.11 -11.78 34.07
N THR A 195 8.29 -11.66 33.45
CA THR A 195 9.22 -10.54 33.65
C THR A 195 9.61 -9.94 32.30
N ALA A 196 9.45 -8.63 32.12
CA ALA A 196 9.88 -7.96 30.91
C ALA A 196 11.42 -7.81 30.90
N HIS A 197 12.05 -8.04 29.75
CA HIS A 197 13.50 -7.88 29.68
C HIS A 197 13.87 -6.39 29.53
N HIS A 198 14.68 -5.84 30.44
CA HIS A 198 15.08 -4.43 30.45
C HIS A 198 15.61 -3.85 29.11
N SER A 199 16.22 -4.68 28.26
CA SER A 199 16.76 -4.27 26.97
C SER A 199 15.70 -3.99 25.91
N ILE A 200 14.42 -4.25 26.18
CA ILE A 200 13.32 -3.93 25.25
C ILE A 200 13.06 -2.43 25.17
N VAL A 201 13.37 -1.68 26.24
CA VAL A 201 12.96 -0.29 26.43
C VAL A 201 13.52 0.62 25.34
N GLU A 202 14.83 0.62 25.13
CA GLU A 202 15.46 1.53 24.15
C GLU A 202 15.07 1.23 22.68
N PRO A 203 15.12 -0.03 22.20
CA PRO A 203 14.61 -0.37 20.87
C PRO A 203 13.14 0.01 20.69
N LEU A 204 12.30 -0.21 21.71
CA LEU A 204 10.86 0.10 21.65
C LEU A 204 10.59 1.60 21.56
N LEU A 205 11.31 2.41 22.35
CA LEU A 205 11.23 3.87 22.28
C LEU A 205 11.73 4.40 20.92
N ASN A 206 12.74 3.76 20.32
CA ASN A 206 13.19 4.10 18.97
C ASN A 206 12.15 3.77 17.89
N MET A 207 11.32 2.73 18.07
CA MET A 207 10.24 2.41 17.13
C MET A 207 9.16 3.49 17.06
N LEU A 208 8.96 4.26 18.13
CA LEU A 208 8.07 5.43 18.11
C LEU A 208 8.56 6.55 17.17
N ARG A 209 9.85 6.53 16.79
CA ARG A 209 10.43 7.44 15.79
C ARG A 209 10.41 6.86 14.37
N SER A 210 9.86 5.67 14.16
CA SER A 210 9.75 5.03 12.84
C SER A 210 8.90 5.87 11.88
N LEU A 211 9.18 5.86 10.59
CA LEU A 211 8.35 6.54 9.58
C LEU A 211 7.10 5.71 9.18
N HIS A 212 6.96 4.49 9.69
CA HIS A 212 5.90 3.57 9.36
C HIS A 212 4.85 3.50 10.47
N LEU A 213 3.65 4.03 10.21
CA LEU A 213 2.56 4.07 11.20
C LEU A 213 2.20 2.70 11.78
N VAL A 214 2.27 1.64 10.97
CA VAL A 214 1.99 0.26 11.41
C VAL A 214 3.02 -0.22 12.46
N VAL A 215 4.28 0.20 12.34
CA VAL A 215 5.33 -0.11 13.32
C VAL A 215 5.14 0.72 14.59
N GLN A 216 4.73 1.98 14.46
CA GLN A 216 4.42 2.83 15.61
C GLN A 216 3.23 2.28 16.40
N ASP A 217 2.16 1.87 15.73
CA ASP A 217 0.95 1.33 16.36
C ASP A 217 1.25 0.07 17.17
N GLU A 218 1.96 -0.90 16.58
CA GLU A 218 2.36 -2.12 17.29
C GLU A 218 3.33 -1.83 18.46
N ALA A 219 4.22 -0.83 18.30
CA ALA A 219 5.09 -0.38 19.38
C ALA A 219 4.28 0.26 20.54
N ILE A 220 3.26 1.06 20.25
CA ILE A 220 2.37 1.65 21.25
C ILE A 220 1.60 0.55 21.99
N ASN A 221 1.06 -0.43 21.28
CA ASN A 221 0.34 -1.56 21.89
C ASN A 221 1.25 -2.32 22.86
N LEU A 222 2.49 -2.62 22.46
CA LEU A 222 3.46 -3.27 23.34
C LEU A 222 3.85 -2.40 24.56
N ILE A 223 3.96 -1.07 24.41
CA ILE A 223 4.21 -0.15 25.54
C ILE A 223 3.04 -0.18 26.54
N LEU A 224 1.81 -0.19 26.03
CA LEU A 224 0.60 -0.23 26.86
C LEU A 224 0.52 -1.49 27.71
N ASP A 225 1.04 -2.61 27.22
CA ASP A 225 1.16 -3.86 27.97
C ASP A 225 2.31 -3.83 28.98
N LEU A 226 3.48 -3.33 28.57
CA LEU A 226 4.67 -3.26 29.40
C LEU A 226 4.54 -2.31 30.60
N LYS A 227 3.54 -1.43 30.62
CA LYS A 227 3.24 -0.54 31.78
C LYS A 227 2.96 -1.31 33.07
N CYS A 228 2.53 -2.57 32.98
CA CYS A 228 2.23 -3.42 34.13
C CYS A 228 3.45 -4.18 34.66
N TYR A 229 4.62 -4.00 34.06
CA TYR A 229 5.87 -4.71 34.39
C TYR A 229 6.92 -3.78 35.01
N ASP A 230 7.99 -4.38 35.52
CA ASP A 230 9.13 -3.75 36.18
C ASP A 230 9.92 -2.76 35.30
N VAL A 231 9.75 -2.82 33.99
CA VAL A 231 10.34 -1.85 33.03
C VAL A 231 9.62 -0.51 32.96
N ARG A 232 8.45 -0.37 33.62
CA ARG A 232 7.62 0.84 33.63
C ARG A 232 8.39 2.14 33.95
N PRO A 233 9.25 2.22 34.99
CA PRO A 233 9.95 3.46 35.31
C PRO A 233 10.91 3.90 34.19
N MET A 234 11.55 2.94 33.52
CA MET A 234 12.46 3.21 32.41
C MET A 234 11.71 3.64 31.15
N LEU A 235 10.57 3.00 30.85
CA LEU A 235 9.68 3.40 29.76
C LEU A 235 9.13 4.81 29.96
N LEU A 236 8.62 5.12 31.16
CA LEU A 236 8.11 6.45 31.48
C LEU A 236 9.20 7.52 31.34
N LYS A 237 10.40 7.27 31.89
CA LYS A 237 11.54 8.19 31.75
C LYS A 237 11.89 8.43 30.27
N GLY A 238 11.90 7.37 29.46
CA GLY A 238 12.19 7.47 28.02
C GLY A 238 11.11 8.16 27.21
N LEU A 239 9.83 7.92 27.52
CA LEU A 239 8.68 8.60 26.91
C LEU A 239 8.68 10.09 27.26
N VAL A 240 8.94 10.44 28.53
CA VAL A 240 9.10 11.84 28.94
C VAL A 240 10.26 12.50 28.19
N ALA A 241 11.38 11.80 28.00
CA ALA A 241 12.49 12.32 27.19
C ALA A 241 12.16 12.48 25.70
N LEU A 242 11.28 11.62 25.13
CA LEU A 242 10.77 11.77 23.77
C LEU A 242 9.81 12.96 23.62
N LEU A 243 9.03 13.24 24.67
CA LEU A 243 8.09 14.35 24.73
C LEU A 243 8.76 15.67 25.11
N ARG A 244 9.96 15.64 25.69
CA ARG A 244 10.78 16.81 26.02
C ARG A 244 11.30 17.47 24.74
N PRO A 245 10.95 18.73 24.43
CA PRO A 245 11.63 19.52 23.41
C PRO A 245 13.12 19.60 23.72
N ALA A 246 13.99 19.40 22.74
CA ALA A 246 15.44 19.30 22.95
C ALA A 246 16.15 20.57 23.48
N LYS A 247 15.45 21.63 23.91
CA LYS A 247 16.01 22.94 24.29
C LYS A 247 15.23 23.70 25.38
N GLU A 248 14.78 23.05 26.45
CA GLU A 248 13.97 23.76 27.48
C GLU A 248 14.78 24.66 28.43
N GLU A 249 16.00 24.31 28.84
CA GLU A 249 16.76 25.12 29.81
C GLU A 249 17.23 26.49 29.28
N HIS A 250 17.31 26.66 27.95
CA HIS A 250 17.62 27.96 27.34
C HIS A 250 16.36 28.77 26.99
N PHE A 251 15.20 28.15 26.80
CA PHE A 251 14.04 28.82 26.23
C PHE A 251 13.35 29.76 27.24
N VAL A 252 13.27 29.36 28.51
CA VAL A 252 12.62 30.15 29.56
C VAL A 252 13.53 31.28 30.05
N HIS A 253 14.82 31.01 30.28
CA HIS A 253 15.77 32.02 30.76
C HIS A 253 16.22 33.06 29.72
N SER A 254 16.02 32.80 28.42
CA SER A 254 16.45 33.74 27.37
C SER A 254 15.39 34.80 27.01
N TYR A 255 14.15 34.66 27.50
CA TYR A 255 13.03 35.53 27.13
C TYR A 255 12.16 35.86 28.36
N PRO A 256 12.43 37.00 29.04
CA PRO A 256 11.75 37.39 30.28
C PRO A 256 10.23 37.46 30.18
N VAL A 257 9.71 37.75 28.98
CA VAL A 257 8.28 37.83 28.69
C VAL A 257 7.61 36.45 28.70
N ILE A 258 8.32 35.39 28.31
CA ILE A 258 7.81 34.02 28.32
C ILE A 258 7.79 33.50 29.76
N GLU A 259 8.83 33.78 30.54
CA GLU A 259 8.88 33.48 31.97
C GLU A 259 7.72 34.12 32.74
N GLU A 260 7.48 35.42 32.56
CA GLU A 260 6.37 36.14 33.21
C GLU A 260 4.99 35.60 32.78
N HIS A 261 4.84 35.25 31.50
CA HIS A 261 3.57 34.76 30.97
C HIS A 261 3.26 33.34 31.43
N VAL A 262 4.26 32.45 31.45
CA VAL A 262 4.10 31.08 31.95
C VAL A 262 3.83 31.13 33.46
N GLN A 263 4.56 31.95 34.23
CA GLN A 263 4.32 32.16 35.66
C GLN A 263 2.91 32.68 35.97
N ARG A 264 2.38 33.57 35.13
CA ARG A 264 1.02 34.12 35.25
C ARG A 264 -0.07 33.08 34.96
N VAL A 265 0.17 32.15 34.03
CA VAL A 265 -0.81 31.15 33.59
C VAL A 265 -0.85 29.93 34.50
N ILE A 266 0.31 29.42 34.93
CA ILE A 266 0.38 28.21 35.79
C ILE A 266 0.45 28.55 37.29
N GLY A 267 0.55 29.83 37.63
CA GLY A 267 0.67 30.34 39.00
C GLY A 267 2.09 30.30 39.53
N SER A 268 2.44 31.27 40.37
CA SER A 268 3.80 31.49 40.87
C SER A 268 4.38 30.30 41.64
N THR A 269 3.54 29.55 42.35
CA THR A 269 3.95 28.38 43.14
C THR A 269 4.28 27.17 42.26
N LEU A 270 3.45 26.87 41.26
CA LEU A 270 3.66 25.75 40.34
C LEU A 270 4.83 26.04 39.38
N PHE A 271 4.96 27.30 38.96
CA PHE A 271 6.10 27.78 38.19
C PHE A 271 7.42 27.66 38.94
N ALA A 272 7.45 28.04 40.23
CA ALA A 272 8.64 27.85 41.05
C ALA A 272 9.01 26.36 41.22
N ALA A 273 8.02 25.47 41.39
CA ALA A 273 8.25 24.03 41.45
C ALA A 273 8.76 23.45 40.11
N PHE A 274 8.20 23.92 39.00
CA PHE A 274 8.65 23.58 37.63
C PHE A 274 10.10 24.02 37.39
N MET A 275 10.45 25.25 37.76
CA MET A 275 11.79 25.81 37.56
C MET A 275 12.87 25.19 38.47
N HIS A 276 12.50 24.75 39.68
CA HIS A 276 13.46 24.15 40.61
C HIS A 276 13.57 22.62 40.49
N ASN A 277 12.49 21.89 40.20
CA ASN A 277 12.50 20.44 40.11
C ASN A 277 11.32 19.87 39.30
N ALA A 278 11.37 20.03 37.97
CA ALA A 278 10.33 19.57 37.04
C ALA A 278 10.01 18.07 37.15
N ASP A 279 10.98 17.25 37.57
CA ASP A 279 10.85 15.79 37.69
C ASP A 279 9.90 15.35 38.82
N THR A 280 9.46 16.25 39.71
CA THR A 280 8.49 15.95 40.79
C THR A 280 7.15 16.67 40.62
N LEU A 281 6.96 17.43 39.53
CA LEU A 281 5.78 18.28 39.32
C LEU A 281 4.47 17.47 39.30
N TYR A 282 4.49 16.28 38.70
CA TYR A 282 3.33 15.38 38.63
C TYR A 282 2.87 14.84 39.99
N MET A 283 3.71 14.93 41.04
CA MET A 283 3.37 14.52 42.40
C MET A 283 2.59 15.60 43.17
N HIS A 284 2.55 16.83 42.65
CA HIS A 284 2.01 18.01 43.34
C HIS A 284 0.88 18.71 42.56
N ILE A 285 0.53 18.19 41.38
CA ILE A 285 -0.56 18.68 40.53
C ILE A 285 -1.89 18.08 40.99
N ASP A 286 -2.92 18.92 41.16
CA ASP A 286 -4.29 18.47 41.38
C ASP A 286 -5.06 18.25 40.07
N GLU A 287 -6.23 17.60 40.17
CA GLU A 287 -7.04 17.16 39.02
C GLU A 287 -7.48 18.34 38.13
N THR A 288 -7.81 19.47 38.73
CA THR A 288 -8.14 20.73 38.04
C THR A 288 -6.94 21.30 37.29
N GLN A 289 -5.76 21.29 37.91
CA GLN A 289 -4.52 21.77 37.30
C GLN A 289 -4.08 20.89 36.13
N ALA A 290 -4.29 19.57 36.24
CA ALA A 290 -4.05 18.62 35.16
C ALA A 290 -5.02 18.87 33.97
N GLU A 291 -6.28 19.17 34.24
CA GLU A 291 -7.30 19.45 33.21
C GLU A 291 -7.02 20.77 32.47
N ILE A 292 -6.49 21.78 33.16
CA ILE A 292 -6.01 23.03 32.55
C ILE A 292 -4.81 22.78 31.62
N LEU A 293 -3.86 21.93 32.03
CA LEU A 293 -2.73 21.53 31.18
C LEU A 293 -3.16 20.67 29.98
N LEU A 294 -4.14 19.79 30.17
CA LEU A 294 -4.68 18.90 29.14
C LEU A 294 -5.50 19.64 28.08
N THR A 295 -6.26 20.65 28.48
CA THR A 295 -7.13 21.38 27.55
C THR A 295 -6.37 22.28 26.59
N ASN A 296 -5.10 22.62 26.91
CA ASN A 296 -4.09 23.24 26.06
C ASN A 296 -4.65 24.21 24.98
N LYS A 297 -5.63 25.04 25.36
CA LYS A 297 -6.22 26.05 24.47
C LYS A 297 -5.29 27.24 24.41
N LEU A 298 -4.26 27.09 23.58
CA LEU A 298 -3.42 28.18 23.13
C LEU A 298 -4.22 29.06 22.17
N ASN A 299 -4.89 30.09 22.68
CA ASN A 299 -5.30 31.22 21.84
C ASN A 299 -4.04 32.04 21.54
N ILE A 300 -3.33 31.65 20.48
CA ILE A 300 -2.25 32.46 19.92
C ILE A 300 -2.93 33.55 19.08
N THR A 301 -3.05 34.75 19.65
CA THR A 301 -3.10 35.95 18.81
C THR A 301 -1.71 36.14 18.23
N GLU A 302 -1.62 36.07 16.91
CA GLU A 302 -0.39 36.28 16.15
C GLU A 302 0.16 37.68 16.43
N GLU A 303 1.21 37.77 17.23
CA GLU A 303 2.18 38.85 17.13
C GLU A 303 3.58 38.31 17.43
N GLU A 304 4.38 38.32 16.36
CA GLU A 304 5.85 38.34 16.30
C GLU A 304 6.63 37.17 16.91
N THR A 305 6.73 36.07 16.15
CA THR A 305 7.85 35.13 16.26
C THR A 305 8.99 35.52 15.31
N THR A 306 10.10 36.01 15.86
CA THR A 306 11.41 35.94 15.18
C THR A 306 12.35 35.03 15.97
N ASN A 307 12.98 34.10 15.22
CA ASN A 307 14.19 33.32 15.53
C ASN A 307 14.01 31.84 15.96
N ALA A 308 13.54 31.03 15.02
CA ALA A 308 14.16 29.72 14.73
C ALA A 308 14.82 29.81 13.35
N SER A 309 15.98 29.16 13.16
CA SER A 309 16.78 29.19 11.93
C SER A 309 15.90 29.22 10.67
N SER A 310 15.91 30.34 9.97
CA SER A 310 14.87 30.70 9.00
C SER A 310 14.64 29.57 7.99
N PRO A 311 13.44 28.97 7.91
CA PRO A 311 13.09 28.10 6.79
C PRO A 311 13.28 28.91 5.51
N SER A 312 13.89 28.29 4.50
CA SER A 312 14.21 28.99 3.26
C SER A 312 12.97 29.69 2.71
N THR A 313 13.03 31.02 2.69
CA THR A 313 11.92 31.86 2.23
C THR A 313 11.60 31.65 0.74
N TYR A 314 12.54 31.05 0.03
CA TYR A 314 12.45 30.77 -1.39
C TYR A 314 11.31 29.81 -1.77
N HIS A 315 10.93 28.89 -0.88
CA HIS A 315 9.91 27.88 -1.15
C HIS A 315 8.49 28.29 -0.71
N THR A 316 8.30 29.49 -0.16
CA THR A 316 6.99 29.90 0.37
C THR A 316 6.52 31.25 -0.14
N PHE A 317 5.31 31.67 0.24
CA PHE A 317 4.74 32.97 -0.10
C PHE A 317 4.76 33.83 1.16
N HIS A 318 5.56 34.89 1.16
CA HIS A 318 5.70 35.79 2.33
C HIS A 318 5.06 37.15 2.11
N ASP A 319 4.93 37.58 0.85
CA ASP A 319 4.38 38.88 0.50
C ASP A 319 2.88 38.74 0.23
N ALA A 320 2.06 39.37 1.07
CA ALA A 320 0.61 39.38 0.91
C ALA A 320 0.17 40.05 -0.40
N ALA A 321 0.92 41.02 -0.92
CA ALA A 321 0.63 41.66 -2.21
C ALA A 321 0.88 40.69 -3.38
N ASP A 322 1.94 39.88 -3.30
CA ASP A 322 2.24 38.82 -4.27
C ASP A 322 1.12 37.77 -4.30
N VAL A 323 0.65 37.35 -3.11
CA VAL A 323 -0.47 36.40 -2.96
C VAL A 323 -1.77 36.98 -3.54
N ALA A 324 -2.10 38.23 -3.21
CA ALA A 324 -3.29 38.90 -3.73
C ALA A 324 -3.25 39.04 -5.26
N LEU A 325 -2.09 39.40 -5.82
CA LEU A 325 -1.91 39.51 -7.26
C LEU A 325 -2.03 38.15 -7.95
N LEU A 326 -1.45 37.09 -7.37
CA LEU A 326 -1.57 35.72 -7.87
C LEU A 326 -3.04 35.27 -7.90
N ARG A 327 -3.78 35.48 -6.81
CA ARG A 327 -5.22 35.17 -6.72
C ARG A 327 -6.00 35.89 -7.82
N SER A 328 -5.80 37.20 -7.96
CA SER A 328 -6.48 38.01 -8.97
C SER A 328 -6.20 37.54 -10.40
N GLN A 329 -4.92 37.29 -10.74
CA GLN A 329 -4.52 36.82 -12.07
C GLN A 329 -5.08 35.43 -12.39
N LEU A 330 -5.02 34.52 -11.42
CA LEU A 330 -5.51 33.16 -11.57
C LEU A 330 -7.03 33.13 -11.74
N LEU A 331 -7.78 33.82 -10.89
CA LEU A 331 -9.24 33.86 -10.95
C LEU A 331 -9.73 34.56 -12.22
N SER A 332 -9.10 35.67 -12.63
CA SER A 332 -9.45 36.34 -13.89
C SER A 332 -9.23 35.46 -15.13
N TRP A 333 -8.19 34.62 -15.10
CA TRP A 333 -7.97 33.62 -16.13
C TRP A 333 -9.02 32.51 -16.07
N TYR A 334 -9.32 32.00 -14.88
CA TYR A 334 -10.30 30.94 -14.68
C TYR A 334 -11.70 31.34 -15.15
N ASP A 335 -12.14 32.55 -14.82
CA ASP A 335 -13.45 33.09 -15.24
C ASP A 335 -13.62 33.12 -16.77
N LYS A 336 -12.51 33.22 -17.53
CA LYS A 336 -12.51 33.24 -19.00
C LYS A 336 -12.30 31.86 -19.64
N GLU A 337 -11.47 31.02 -19.03
CA GLU A 337 -10.91 29.83 -19.65
C GLU A 337 -11.44 28.50 -19.07
N GLN A 338 -12.22 28.55 -17.99
CA GLN A 338 -12.79 27.36 -17.38
C GLN A 338 -13.62 26.55 -18.37
N ARG A 339 -13.48 25.23 -18.31
CA ARG A 339 -14.38 24.33 -19.05
C ARG A 339 -15.75 24.30 -18.37
N GLU A 340 -16.78 24.34 -19.21
CA GLU A 340 -18.15 23.97 -18.85
C GLU A 340 -18.19 22.48 -18.49
N LEU A 341 -18.47 22.18 -17.22
CA LEU A 341 -18.55 20.83 -16.69
C LEU A 341 -19.85 20.67 -15.88
N PRO A 342 -20.59 19.56 -16.03
CA PRO A 342 -21.91 19.42 -15.43
C PRO A 342 -21.94 19.64 -13.91
N TRP A 343 -20.92 19.12 -13.20
CA TRP A 343 -20.80 19.28 -11.76
C TRP A 343 -20.43 20.71 -11.34
N ARG A 344 -19.73 21.48 -12.18
CA ARG A 344 -19.46 22.90 -11.93
C ARG A 344 -20.73 23.73 -12.08
N THR A 345 -21.46 23.50 -13.16
CA THR A 345 -22.74 24.17 -13.40
C THR A 345 -23.67 23.89 -12.23
N LEU A 346 -23.83 22.62 -11.83
CA LEU A 346 -24.68 22.25 -10.71
C LEU A 346 -24.22 22.87 -9.39
N ALA A 347 -22.91 22.86 -9.10
CA ALA A 347 -22.37 23.47 -7.88
C ALA A 347 -22.71 24.97 -7.75
N VAL A 348 -22.82 25.68 -8.88
CA VAL A 348 -23.17 27.10 -8.91
C VAL A 348 -24.68 27.33 -8.92
N THR A 349 -25.45 26.53 -9.67
CA THR A 349 -26.88 26.76 -9.87
C THR A 349 -27.76 26.19 -8.77
N GLU A 350 -27.31 25.15 -8.06
CA GLU A 350 -28.11 24.48 -7.03
C GLU A 350 -28.09 25.27 -5.73
N SER A 351 -29.27 25.62 -5.21
CA SER A 351 -29.43 26.38 -3.97
C SER A 351 -29.40 25.50 -2.72
N ASP A 352 -29.84 24.24 -2.82
CA ASP A 352 -29.85 23.30 -1.71
C ASP A 352 -28.43 22.80 -1.40
N LEU A 353 -27.99 23.03 -0.17
CA LEU A 353 -26.62 22.72 0.23
C LEU A 353 -26.36 21.22 0.29
N ASP A 354 -27.34 20.39 0.62
CA ASP A 354 -27.20 18.93 0.66
C ASP A 354 -27.08 18.36 -0.75
N ILE A 355 -27.94 18.80 -1.68
CA ILE A 355 -27.89 18.40 -3.08
C ILE A 355 -26.57 18.86 -3.70
N ARG A 356 -26.16 20.11 -3.47
CA ARG A 356 -24.90 20.66 -3.97
C ARG A 356 -23.68 19.88 -3.44
N THR A 357 -23.65 19.60 -2.14
CA THR A 357 -22.55 18.87 -1.49
C THR A 357 -22.46 17.44 -2.02
N TYR A 358 -23.61 16.76 -2.15
CA TYR A 358 -23.71 15.43 -2.75
C TYR A 358 -23.20 15.43 -4.19
N ALA A 359 -23.67 16.37 -5.01
CA ALA A 359 -23.30 16.46 -6.42
C ALA A 359 -21.81 16.71 -6.64
N VAL A 360 -21.18 17.55 -5.82
CA VAL A 360 -19.72 17.76 -5.84
C VAL A 360 -19.01 16.48 -5.39
N TRP A 361 -19.46 15.86 -4.30
CA TRP A 361 -18.87 14.61 -3.79
C TRP A 361 -18.85 13.50 -4.84
N VAL A 362 -19.96 13.26 -5.55
CA VAL A 362 -20.05 12.29 -6.64
C VAL A 362 -19.00 12.57 -7.71
N SER A 363 -18.89 13.82 -8.17
CA SER A 363 -17.90 14.17 -9.20
C SER A 363 -16.46 13.94 -8.74
N GLU A 364 -16.14 14.30 -7.50
CA GLU A 364 -14.79 14.14 -6.96
C GLU A 364 -14.40 12.67 -6.82
N ILE A 365 -15.33 11.79 -6.42
CA ILE A 365 -15.08 10.35 -6.38
C ILE A 365 -14.88 9.78 -7.79
N MET A 366 -15.68 10.20 -8.77
CA MET A 366 -15.54 9.75 -10.16
C MET A 366 -14.21 10.22 -10.78
N LEU A 367 -13.77 11.45 -10.51
CA LEU A 367 -12.55 12.05 -11.05
C LEU A 367 -11.25 11.44 -10.50
N GLN A 368 -11.30 10.65 -9.43
CA GLN A 368 -10.12 9.96 -8.89
C GLN A 368 -9.52 8.97 -9.90
N GLN A 369 -8.39 9.32 -10.50
CA GLN A 369 -7.69 8.47 -11.48
C GLN A 369 -8.52 8.17 -12.76
N THR A 370 -9.55 8.96 -13.05
CA THR A 370 -10.35 8.87 -14.29
C THR A 370 -10.30 10.20 -15.03
N GLN A 371 -10.25 10.17 -16.37
CA GLN A 371 -10.18 11.37 -17.19
C GLN A 371 -11.53 12.12 -17.22
N VAL A 372 -11.48 13.46 -17.22
CA VAL A 372 -12.66 14.33 -17.19
C VAL A 372 -13.65 13.99 -18.32
N ALA A 373 -13.16 13.78 -19.55
CA ALA A 373 -14.01 13.47 -20.71
C ALA A 373 -14.85 12.20 -20.50
N THR A 374 -14.29 11.19 -19.84
CA THR A 374 -15.02 9.97 -19.47
C THR A 374 -16.07 10.29 -18.41
N VAL A 375 -15.69 10.99 -17.35
CA VAL A 375 -16.58 11.28 -16.20
C VAL A 375 -17.82 12.09 -16.60
N VAL A 376 -17.73 13.00 -17.58
CA VAL A 376 -18.88 13.81 -18.03
C VAL A 376 -20.10 12.96 -18.42
N SER A 377 -19.90 11.85 -19.13
CA SER A 377 -21.00 10.96 -19.52
C SER A 377 -21.59 10.25 -18.31
N TYR A 378 -20.75 9.67 -17.45
CA TYR A 378 -21.18 8.93 -16.26
C TYR A 378 -21.88 9.82 -15.25
N TYR A 379 -21.34 11.02 -15.00
CA TYR A 379 -21.93 11.97 -14.07
C TYR A 379 -23.32 12.43 -14.52
N ASN A 380 -23.47 12.76 -15.82
CA ASN A 380 -24.78 13.13 -16.36
C ASN A 380 -25.76 11.97 -16.26
N LYS A 381 -25.34 10.73 -16.54
CA LYS A 381 -26.22 9.58 -16.36
C LYS A 381 -26.60 9.43 -14.88
N TRP A 382 -25.63 9.40 -13.98
CA TRP A 382 -25.81 9.29 -12.54
C TRP A 382 -26.82 10.30 -11.97
N ILE A 383 -26.63 11.58 -12.25
CA ILE A 383 -27.44 12.68 -11.68
C ILE A 383 -28.75 12.90 -12.46
N LYS A 384 -28.71 12.88 -13.80
CA LYS A 384 -29.88 13.25 -14.65
C LYS A 384 -30.64 12.05 -15.21
N ALA A 385 -29.95 11.00 -15.67
CA ALA A 385 -30.58 9.88 -16.39
C ALA A 385 -30.94 8.68 -15.50
N SER A 386 -30.34 8.58 -14.30
CA SER A 386 -30.30 7.35 -13.49
C SER A 386 -30.86 7.51 -12.08
N ARG A 387 -31.84 8.39 -11.88
CA ARG A 387 -32.70 8.46 -10.67
C ARG A 387 -32.08 8.98 -9.37
N TRP A 388 -30.79 9.28 -9.26
CA TRP A 388 -30.17 9.69 -7.98
C TRP A 388 -29.68 11.16 -7.93
N PRO A 389 -30.57 12.16 -8.02
CA PRO A 389 -30.19 13.57 -7.84
C PRO A 389 -29.83 13.91 -6.39
N THR A 390 -30.32 13.14 -5.40
CA THR A 390 -30.06 13.38 -3.98
C THR A 390 -29.31 12.22 -3.32
N VAL A 391 -28.74 12.48 -2.14
CA VAL A 391 -28.07 11.44 -1.34
C VAL A 391 -29.06 10.36 -0.88
N GLN A 392 -30.32 10.72 -0.65
CA GLN A 392 -31.41 9.82 -0.26
C GLN A 392 -31.72 8.83 -1.38
N ASP A 393 -31.80 9.32 -2.62
CA ASP A 393 -32.07 8.47 -3.77
C ASP A 393 -30.95 7.45 -3.97
N LEU A 394 -29.68 7.87 -3.82
CA LEU A 394 -28.54 6.94 -3.89
C LEU A 394 -28.53 5.94 -2.73
N ALA A 395 -28.88 6.37 -1.51
CA ALA A 395 -28.92 5.49 -0.35
C ALA A 395 -29.98 4.38 -0.46
N ALA A 396 -31.06 4.64 -1.20
CA ALA A 396 -32.13 3.68 -1.47
C ALA A 396 -31.81 2.70 -2.61
N ALA A 397 -30.74 2.96 -3.38
CA ALA A 397 -30.32 2.10 -4.47
C ALA A 397 -29.82 0.73 -3.96
N THR A 398 -29.94 -0.27 -4.81
CA THR A 398 -29.23 -1.54 -4.60
C THR A 398 -27.76 -1.41 -5.00
N LEU A 399 -26.88 -2.23 -4.42
CA LEU A 399 -25.47 -2.21 -4.80
C LEU A 399 -25.27 -2.65 -6.26
N GLU A 400 -26.15 -3.51 -6.76
CA GLU A 400 -26.17 -4.02 -8.12
C GLU A 400 -26.46 -2.90 -9.12
N GLU A 401 -27.47 -2.06 -8.87
CA GLU A 401 -27.75 -0.85 -9.67
C GLU A 401 -26.55 0.12 -9.66
N VAL A 402 -25.94 0.34 -8.50
CA VAL A 402 -24.74 1.19 -8.37
C VAL A 402 -23.58 0.64 -9.19
N ASN A 403 -23.35 -0.67 -9.13
CA ASN A 403 -22.27 -1.34 -9.88
C ASN A 403 -22.51 -1.26 -11.40
N GLN A 404 -23.73 -1.48 -11.87
CA GLN A 404 -24.11 -1.29 -13.28
C GLN A 404 -23.84 0.14 -13.74
N MET A 405 -24.22 1.13 -12.92
CA MET A 405 -23.97 2.54 -13.23
C MET A 405 -22.49 2.93 -13.19
N TRP A 406 -21.68 2.23 -12.41
CA TRP A 406 -20.23 2.44 -12.32
C TRP A 406 -19.43 1.64 -13.36
N ALA A 407 -20.09 0.72 -14.07
CA ALA A 407 -19.45 -0.18 -15.02
C ALA A 407 -18.69 0.61 -16.10
N GLY A 408 -17.38 0.41 -16.17
CA GLY A 408 -16.50 1.12 -17.11
C GLY A 408 -15.66 2.26 -16.52
N LEU A 409 -15.98 2.79 -15.33
CA LEU A 409 -15.17 3.83 -14.67
C LEU A 409 -13.89 3.29 -14.01
N GLY A 410 -13.84 1.98 -13.75
CA GLY A 410 -12.75 1.33 -13.02
C GLY A 410 -12.76 1.64 -11.51
N TYR A 411 -11.97 0.89 -10.73
CA TYR A 411 -11.90 1.02 -9.27
C TYR A 411 -13.29 1.01 -8.60
N TYR A 412 -14.06 -0.07 -8.81
CA TYR A 412 -15.45 -0.23 -8.33
C TYR A 412 -15.64 -0.04 -6.82
N SER A 413 -14.59 -0.25 -6.01
CA SER A 413 -14.63 0.06 -4.58
C SER A 413 -14.95 1.53 -4.28
N ARG A 414 -14.70 2.44 -5.22
CA ARG A 414 -15.11 3.85 -5.11
C ARG A 414 -16.63 4.01 -5.14
N GLY A 415 -17.30 3.39 -6.12
CA GLY A 415 -18.76 3.42 -6.23
C GLY A 415 -19.43 2.77 -5.02
N LYS A 416 -18.90 1.62 -4.57
CA LYS A 416 -19.37 0.95 -3.35
C LYS A 416 -19.25 1.84 -2.11
N ARG A 417 -18.08 2.44 -1.85
CA ARG A 417 -17.87 3.32 -0.69
C ARG A 417 -18.72 4.59 -0.74
N LEU A 418 -18.94 5.13 -1.94
CA LEU A 418 -19.85 6.26 -2.14
C LEU A 418 -21.29 5.88 -1.75
N HIS A 419 -21.75 4.69 -2.13
CA HIS A 419 -23.06 4.17 -1.74
C HIS A 419 -23.16 3.90 -0.23
N GLU A 420 -22.18 3.22 0.37
CA GLU A 420 -22.11 3.02 1.83
C GLU A 420 -22.13 4.35 2.59
N GLY A 421 -21.44 5.36 2.06
CA GLY A 421 -21.45 6.71 2.63
C GLY A 421 -22.80 7.41 2.50
N ALA A 422 -23.50 7.25 1.37
CA ALA A 422 -24.84 7.80 1.21
C ALA A 422 -25.84 7.16 2.18
N GLN A 423 -25.77 5.84 2.35
CA GLN A 423 -26.57 5.12 3.35
C GLN A 423 -26.31 5.65 4.75
N LYS A 424 -25.04 5.87 5.12
CA LYS A 424 -24.65 6.46 6.41
C LYS A 424 -25.20 7.87 6.61
N VAL A 425 -25.17 8.71 5.59
CA VAL A 425 -25.73 10.07 5.68
C VAL A 425 -27.24 10.01 5.99
N VAL A 426 -27.97 9.09 5.36
CA VAL A 426 -29.41 8.95 5.61
C VAL A 426 -29.70 8.35 6.99
N SER A 427 -29.01 7.28 7.37
CA SER A 427 -29.29 6.53 8.60
C SER A 427 -28.76 7.20 9.87
N GLU A 428 -27.57 7.80 9.83
CA GLU A 428 -26.89 8.35 11.01
C GLU A 428 -26.92 9.89 11.05
N LEU A 429 -27.02 10.56 9.90
CA LEU A 429 -26.97 12.02 9.80
C LEU A 429 -28.33 12.63 9.37
N ASN A 430 -29.42 11.85 9.44
CA ASN A 430 -30.77 12.29 9.10
C ASN A 430 -30.90 12.89 7.69
N GLY A 431 -30.10 12.41 6.73
CA GLY A 431 -30.07 12.89 5.36
C GLY A 431 -29.36 14.25 5.18
N GLN A 432 -28.71 14.78 6.23
CA GLN A 432 -27.96 16.04 6.17
C GLN A 432 -26.49 15.78 5.87
N MET A 433 -25.98 16.41 4.81
CA MET A 433 -24.58 16.32 4.45
C MET A 433 -23.70 17.05 5.47
N PRO A 434 -22.53 16.50 5.85
CA PRO A 434 -21.62 17.16 6.78
C PRO A 434 -21.21 18.56 6.29
N ARG A 435 -21.22 19.55 7.21
CA ARG A 435 -21.06 20.98 6.88
C ARG A 435 -19.65 21.53 7.07
N THR A 436 -18.68 20.68 7.44
CA THR A 436 -17.28 21.08 7.58
C THR A 436 -16.32 20.07 6.99
N VAL A 437 -15.15 20.51 6.54
CA VAL A 437 -14.07 19.65 6.04
C VAL A 437 -13.72 18.54 7.05
N ASP A 438 -13.63 18.88 8.34
CA ASP A 438 -13.35 17.91 9.40
C ASP A 438 -14.47 16.87 9.54
N SER A 439 -15.73 17.30 9.48
CA SER A 439 -16.88 16.38 9.53
C SER A 439 -16.96 15.49 8.29
N LEU A 440 -16.70 16.02 7.09
CA LEU A 440 -16.63 15.26 5.84
C LEU A 440 -15.54 14.19 5.92
N LEU A 441 -14.36 14.55 6.44
CA LEU A 441 -13.22 13.64 6.59
C LEU A 441 -13.46 12.53 7.61
N LYS A 442 -14.10 12.85 8.74
CA LYS A 442 -14.34 11.88 9.84
C LYS A 442 -15.53 10.97 9.58
N GLN A 443 -16.57 11.48 8.93
CA GLN A 443 -17.86 10.80 8.89
C GLN A 443 -18.09 10.02 7.59
N LEU A 444 -17.55 10.46 6.43
CA LEU A 444 -17.85 9.82 5.15
C LEU A 444 -16.78 8.79 4.73
N PRO A 445 -17.16 7.52 4.48
CA PRO A 445 -16.22 6.49 4.03
C PRO A 445 -15.66 6.82 2.64
N GLY A 446 -14.35 6.59 2.45
CA GLY A 446 -13.68 6.85 1.18
C GLY A 446 -13.39 8.33 0.88
N VAL A 447 -13.75 9.25 1.78
CA VAL A 447 -13.41 10.68 1.69
C VAL A 447 -12.07 10.92 2.39
N GLY A 448 -11.03 11.23 1.61
CA GLY A 448 -9.73 11.64 2.13
C GLY A 448 -9.57 13.16 2.23
N ARG A 449 -8.42 13.63 2.73
CA ARG A 449 -8.09 15.06 2.93
C ARG A 449 -8.37 15.91 1.67
N TYR A 450 -7.98 15.42 0.49
CA TYR A 450 -8.28 16.08 -0.78
C TYR A 450 -9.79 16.24 -1.02
N THR A 451 -10.54 15.13 -1.01
CA THR A 451 -11.97 15.12 -1.31
C THR A 451 -12.74 15.99 -0.31
N ALA A 452 -12.41 15.93 0.98
CA ALA A 452 -13.02 16.76 2.01
C ALA A 452 -12.77 18.27 1.76
N ALA A 453 -11.54 18.64 1.41
CA ALA A 453 -11.20 20.03 1.08
C ALA A 453 -11.85 20.52 -0.21
N ALA A 454 -11.92 19.67 -1.25
CA ALA A 454 -12.59 19.98 -2.50
C ALA A 454 -14.09 20.23 -2.28
N ILE A 455 -14.78 19.32 -1.60
CA ILE A 455 -16.20 19.49 -1.24
C ILE A 455 -16.39 20.73 -0.35
N GLY A 456 -15.58 20.88 0.70
CA GLY A 456 -15.68 21.99 1.64
C GLY A 456 -15.50 23.35 1.00
N SER A 457 -14.56 23.48 0.06
CA SER A 457 -14.33 24.75 -0.64
C SER A 457 -15.35 25.01 -1.75
N ILE A 458 -15.70 24.01 -2.56
CA ILE A 458 -16.59 24.16 -3.73
C ILE A 458 -18.06 24.28 -3.31
N ALA A 459 -18.54 23.38 -2.46
CA ALA A 459 -19.96 23.33 -2.10
C ALA A 459 -20.28 24.23 -0.89
N LEU A 460 -19.38 24.27 0.09
CA LEU A 460 -19.63 24.90 1.40
C LEU A 460 -18.93 26.26 1.59
N GLY A 461 -18.12 26.70 0.63
CA GLY A 461 -17.40 27.97 0.70
C GLY A 461 -16.35 28.05 1.81
N GLN A 462 -15.88 26.91 2.34
CA GLN A 462 -14.85 26.90 3.38
C GLN A 462 -13.49 27.27 2.81
N VAL A 463 -12.79 28.18 3.50
CA VAL A 463 -11.47 28.65 3.13
C VAL A 463 -10.42 27.58 3.46
N THR A 464 -10.25 26.63 2.54
CA THR A 464 -9.28 25.53 2.64
C THR A 464 -8.70 25.21 1.26
N GLY A 465 -7.40 24.99 1.18
CA GLY A 465 -6.74 24.56 -0.06
C GLY A 465 -7.00 23.08 -0.33
N ALA A 466 -7.23 22.68 -1.58
CA ALA A 466 -7.45 21.29 -1.98
C ALA A 466 -6.33 20.77 -2.89
N VAL A 467 -5.47 19.88 -2.37
CA VAL A 467 -4.25 19.44 -3.06
C VAL A 467 -4.42 18.11 -3.79
N ASP A 468 -4.49 18.16 -5.14
CA ASP A 468 -4.48 17.00 -6.04
C ASP A 468 -3.15 16.85 -6.80
N GLY A 469 -3.06 15.84 -7.67
CA GLY A 469 -1.86 15.62 -8.49
C GLY A 469 -1.56 16.76 -9.48
N ASN A 470 -2.55 17.55 -9.88
CA ASN A 470 -2.35 18.76 -10.67
C ASN A 470 -1.75 19.88 -9.81
N LEU A 471 -2.31 20.10 -8.62
CA LEU A 471 -1.89 21.16 -7.72
C LEU A 471 -0.50 20.92 -7.15
N ILE A 472 -0.16 19.69 -6.78
CA ILE A 472 1.20 19.30 -6.39
C ILE A 472 2.21 19.78 -7.43
N ARG A 473 1.94 19.50 -8.72
CA ARG A 473 2.83 19.88 -9.81
C ARG A 473 2.92 21.40 -9.98
N VAL A 474 1.80 22.10 -9.90
CA VAL A 474 1.76 23.57 -10.01
C VAL A 474 2.55 24.22 -8.88
N LEU A 475 2.29 23.84 -7.62
CA LEU A 475 2.97 24.39 -6.44
C LEU A 475 4.46 24.07 -6.44
N CYS A 476 4.84 22.83 -6.78
CA CYS A 476 6.25 22.46 -6.91
C CYS A 476 6.98 23.34 -7.94
N ARG A 477 6.31 23.74 -9.03
CA ARG A 477 6.91 24.65 -10.03
C ARG A 477 6.87 26.12 -9.60
N LEU A 478 5.80 26.56 -8.96
CA LEU A 478 5.68 27.93 -8.47
C LEU A 478 6.76 28.27 -7.45
N ARG A 479 7.10 27.30 -6.60
CA ARG A 479 8.07 27.48 -5.51
C ARG A 479 9.31 26.60 -5.60
N ALA A 480 9.58 26.05 -6.79
CA ALA A 480 10.77 25.26 -7.11
C ALA A 480 11.09 24.17 -6.05
N ILE A 481 10.05 23.46 -5.61
CA ILE A 481 10.15 22.32 -4.69
C ILE A 481 10.52 21.09 -5.51
N GLY A 482 11.74 20.60 -5.34
CA GLY A 482 12.33 19.54 -6.15
C GLY A 482 12.50 18.21 -5.44
N ALA A 483 12.29 18.18 -4.12
CA ALA A 483 12.24 16.95 -3.33
C ALA A 483 11.06 16.05 -3.76
N ASP A 484 11.10 14.78 -3.32
CA ASP A 484 10.04 13.81 -3.61
C ASP A 484 8.68 14.32 -3.12
N SER A 485 7.78 14.56 -4.08
CA SER A 485 6.42 15.04 -3.83
C SER A 485 5.56 14.08 -3.00
N THR A 486 6.00 12.83 -2.81
CA THR A 486 5.31 11.84 -1.97
C THR A 486 5.87 11.79 -0.54
N SER A 487 6.94 12.52 -0.25
CA SER A 487 7.49 12.60 1.11
C SER A 487 6.53 13.36 2.05
N PRO A 488 6.44 13.00 3.34
CA PRO A 488 5.59 13.70 4.31
C PRO A 488 5.90 15.20 4.42
N ALA A 489 7.19 15.56 4.44
CA ALA A 489 7.63 16.95 4.55
C ALA A 489 7.16 17.81 3.37
N VAL A 490 7.30 17.30 2.13
CA VAL A 490 6.82 18.00 0.93
C VAL A 490 5.31 18.04 0.90
N THR A 491 4.64 16.93 1.28
CA THR A 491 3.18 16.88 1.33
C THR A 491 2.62 17.97 2.25
N GLU A 492 3.09 18.08 3.49
CA GLU A 492 2.63 19.12 4.40
C GLU A 492 3.01 20.54 3.95
N ALA A 493 4.19 20.72 3.36
CA ALA A 493 4.56 22.01 2.78
C ALA A 493 3.59 22.43 1.66
N LEU A 494 3.22 21.50 0.77
CA LEU A 494 2.26 21.78 -0.31
C LEU A 494 0.86 22.11 0.21
N TRP A 495 0.39 21.40 1.25
CA TRP A 495 -0.87 21.72 1.93
C TRP A 495 -0.83 23.09 2.61
N SER A 496 0.27 23.44 3.26
CA SER A 496 0.47 24.77 3.86
C SER A 496 0.44 25.86 2.79
N LEU A 497 1.16 25.69 1.68
CA LEU A 497 1.13 26.64 0.56
C LEU A 497 -0.26 26.79 -0.05
N ALA A 498 -1.01 25.70 -0.20
CA ALA A 498 -2.38 25.76 -0.70
C ALA A 498 -3.29 26.55 0.24
N ASN A 499 -3.16 26.39 1.56
CA ASN A 499 -3.92 27.15 2.56
C ASN A 499 -3.50 28.62 2.66
N ILE A 500 -2.22 28.96 2.41
CA ILE A 500 -1.78 30.36 2.31
C ILE A 500 -2.39 31.02 1.07
N LEU A 501 -2.47 30.29 -0.04
CA LEU A 501 -2.88 30.83 -1.33
C LEU A 501 -4.39 30.88 -1.53
N VAL A 502 -5.16 29.98 -0.93
CA VAL A 502 -6.61 29.89 -1.17
C VAL A 502 -7.27 31.24 -0.98
N ASP A 503 -8.11 31.63 -1.94
CA ASP A 503 -8.79 32.91 -1.88
C ASP A 503 -9.89 32.88 -0.79
N PRO A 504 -9.93 33.89 0.10
CA PRO A 504 -10.90 33.90 1.20
C PRO A 504 -12.34 34.18 0.73
N GLU A 505 -12.54 34.82 -0.43
CA GLU A 505 -13.86 35.16 -0.96
C GLU A 505 -14.39 34.08 -1.91
N ARG A 506 -13.50 33.46 -2.70
CA ARG A 506 -13.83 32.44 -3.71
C ARG A 506 -12.98 31.18 -3.55
N PRO A 507 -13.00 30.49 -2.39
CA PRO A 507 -12.10 29.36 -2.13
C PRO A 507 -12.33 28.18 -3.07
N GLY A 508 -13.60 27.88 -3.41
CA GLY A 508 -13.96 26.83 -4.36
C GLY A 508 -13.43 27.12 -5.77
N ASP A 509 -13.67 28.31 -6.29
CA ASP A 509 -13.18 28.71 -7.62
C ASP A 509 -11.65 28.75 -7.66
N PHE A 510 -10.99 29.22 -6.59
CA PHE A 510 -9.53 29.23 -6.50
C PHE A 510 -8.95 27.83 -6.61
N ASN A 511 -9.48 26.87 -5.84
CA ASN A 511 -9.04 25.48 -5.89
C ASN A 511 -9.25 24.88 -7.29
N GLN A 512 -10.43 25.10 -7.89
CA GLN A 512 -10.71 24.63 -9.23
C GLN A 512 -9.82 25.29 -10.30
N ALA A 513 -9.52 26.58 -10.16
CA ALA A 513 -8.63 27.32 -11.05
C ALA A 513 -7.21 26.77 -11.00
N MET A 514 -6.71 26.48 -9.80
CA MET A 514 -5.41 25.84 -9.59
C MET A 514 -5.33 24.44 -10.23
N MET A 515 -6.39 23.62 -10.09
CA MET A 515 -6.49 22.31 -10.75
C MET A 515 -6.57 22.44 -12.27
N GLU A 516 -7.37 23.38 -12.78
CA GLU A 516 -7.56 23.67 -14.20
C GLU A 516 -6.25 24.15 -14.84
N LEU A 517 -5.50 25.00 -14.13
CA LEU A 517 -4.17 25.46 -14.54
C LEU A 517 -3.22 24.28 -14.70
N GLY A 518 -3.19 23.37 -13.72
CA GLY A 518 -2.39 22.15 -13.81
C GLY A 518 -2.83 21.26 -14.98
N ALA A 519 -4.13 21.10 -15.19
CA ALA A 519 -4.67 20.24 -16.24
C ALA A 519 -4.40 20.76 -17.66
N ARG A 520 -4.47 22.07 -17.91
CA ARG A 520 -4.45 22.65 -19.26
C ARG A 520 -3.18 23.41 -19.64
N VAL A 521 -2.50 24.01 -18.67
CA VAL A 521 -1.37 24.91 -18.94
C VAL A 521 -0.08 24.35 -18.36
N CYS A 522 -0.07 24.11 -17.06
CA CYS A 522 1.07 23.58 -16.33
C CYS A 522 1.06 22.04 -16.40
N THR A 523 1.03 21.48 -17.60
CA THR A 523 0.90 20.04 -17.88
C THR A 523 2.14 19.23 -17.46
N PRO A 524 2.04 17.89 -17.32
CA PRO A 524 3.19 17.05 -16.97
C PRO A 524 4.36 17.15 -17.96
N LYS A 525 4.06 17.13 -19.26
CA LYS A 525 5.02 17.27 -20.36
C LYS A 525 4.69 18.52 -21.18
N ALA A 526 5.72 19.24 -21.60
CA ALA A 526 5.60 20.46 -22.41
C ALA A 526 4.59 21.49 -21.87
N PRO A 527 4.79 22.02 -20.64
CA PRO A 527 3.91 23.03 -20.08
C PRO A 527 3.94 24.34 -20.90
N LEU A 528 2.78 24.96 -21.06
CA LEU A 528 2.57 26.17 -21.83
C LEU A 528 2.91 27.42 -21.01
N CYS A 529 4.16 27.52 -20.55
CA CYS A 529 4.58 28.59 -19.63
C CYS A 529 4.32 30.01 -20.17
N SER A 530 4.40 30.22 -21.49
CA SER A 530 4.11 31.51 -22.15
C SER A 530 2.65 31.95 -22.04
N GLN A 531 1.73 31.02 -21.80
CA GLN A 531 0.29 31.26 -21.64
C GLN A 531 -0.15 31.18 -20.17
N CYS A 532 0.80 31.00 -19.25
CA CYS A 532 0.49 30.81 -17.82
C CYS A 532 0.12 32.16 -17.17
N PRO A 533 -1.08 32.31 -16.59
CA PRO A 533 -1.52 33.56 -15.96
C PRO A 533 -0.67 33.95 -14.76
N VAL A 534 -0.05 32.97 -14.09
CA VAL A 534 0.79 33.14 -12.91
C VAL A 534 2.27 32.93 -13.22
N GLN A 535 2.70 33.11 -14.48
CA GLN A 535 4.09 32.91 -14.92
C GLN A 535 5.07 33.77 -14.10
N ALA A 536 4.73 35.03 -13.82
CA ALA A 536 5.60 35.97 -13.11
C ALA A 536 5.98 35.48 -11.69
N HIS A 537 5.08 34.71 -11.08
CA HIS A 537 5.20 34.10 -9.75
C HIS A 537 6.04 32.82 -9.75
N CYS A 538 6.33 32.24 -10.91
CA CYS A 538 6.87 30.89 -11.03
C CYS A 538 8.41 30.86 -10.88
N HIS A 539 8.89 30.38 -9.74
CA HIS A 539 10.32 30.25 -9.45
C HIS A 539 11.03 29.29 -10.42
N SER A 540 10.40 28.16 -10.77
CA SER A 540 10.99 27.23 -11.74
C SER A 540 11.14 27.86 -13.12
N TYR A 541 10.15 28.63 -13.60
CA TYR A 541 10.24 29.31 -14.90
C TYR A 541 11.37 30.35 -14.91
N ARG A 542 11.43 31.18 -13.86
CA ARG A 542 12.51 32.17 -13.69
C ARG A 542 13.88 31.51 -13.69
N LYS A 543 14.03 30.38 -12.99
CA LYS A 543 15.29 29.62 -12.94
C LYS A 543 15.72 29.10 -14.32
N VAL A 544 14.80 28.53 -15.10
CA VAL A 544 15.07 28.10 -16.48
C VAL A 544 15.54 29.27 -17.34
N HIS A 545 14.84 30.41 -17.26
CA HIS A 545 15.17 31.59 -18.05
C HIS A 545 16.57 32.14 -17.71
N VAL A 546 16.90 32.26 -16.43
CA VAL A 546 18.23 32.69 -15.97
C VAL A 546 19.32 31.73 -16.45
N LYS A 547 19.07 30.41 -16.44
CA LYS A 547 20.04 29.42 -16.93
C LYS A 547 20.23 29.52 -18.45
N GLN A 548 19.15 29.70 -19.20
CA GLN A 548 19.20 29.90 -20.66
C GLN A 548 19.97 31.18 -21.01
N GLU A 549 19.75 32.28 -20.28
CA GLU A 549 20.53 33.52 -20.44
C GLU A 549 22.01 33.33 -20.09
N LYS A 550 22.33 32.62 -19.01
CA LYS A 550 23.72 32.30 -18.64
C LYS A 550 24.39 31.47 -19.75
N ASN A 551 23.70 30.47 -20.30
CA ASN A 551 24.21 29.62 -21.38
C ASN A 551 24.42 30.41 -22.68
N SER A 552 23.48 31.29 -23.05
CA SER A 552 23.63 32.15 -24.24
C SER A 552 24.75 33.17 -24.09
N ARG A 553 24.94 33.75 -22.89
CA ARG A 553 26.06 34.67 -22.61
C ARG A 553 27.41 33.97 -22.65
N LYS A 554 27.52 32.72 -22.14
CA LYS A 554 28.74 31.89 -22.25
C LYS A 554 29.10 31.62 -23.71
N LEU A 555 28.12 31.40 -24.58
CA LEU A 555 28.33 31.22 -26.02
C LEU A 555 28.74 32.52 -26.74
N LEU A 556 28.32 33.69 -26.23
CA LEU A 556 28.55 35.00 -26.85
C LEU A 556 29.77 35.78 -26.31
N GLY A 557 30.55 35.21 -25.38
CA GLY A 557 31.86 35.74 -24.95
C GLY A 557 31.86 37.13 -24.31
N LYS A 558 30.75 37.60 -23.70
CA LYS A 558 30.68 38.94 -23.07
C LYS A 558 30.87 38.86 -21.55
N LEU A 559 31.77 39.72 -21.03
CA LEU A 559 32.10 39.89 -19.61
C LEU A 559 30.90 40.32 -18.75
N ASP A 560 30.89 39.80 -17.52
CA ASP A 560 29.81 39.83 -16.55
C ASP A 560 29.23 41.23 -16.25
N LYS A 561 27.95 41.42 -16.55
CA LYS A 561 27.09 42.35 -15.78
C LYS A 561 26.30 41.54 -14.76
N LYS A 562 26.48 41.93 -13.49
CA LYS A 562 25.86 41.35 -12.30
C LYS A 562 24.35 41.12 -12.52
N PRO A 563 23.84 39.87 -12.43
CA PRO A 563 22.40 39.62 -12.47
C PRO A 563 21.70 40.33 -11.30
N LEU A 564 20.46 40.77 -11.49
CA LEU A 564 19.61 41.25 -10.40
C LEU A 564 19.54 40.17 -9.31
N SER A 565 19.91 40.56 -8.09
CA SER A 565 20.01 39.70 -6.91
C SER A 565 18.62 39.36 -6.38
N LEU A 566 18.10 38.20 -6.79
CA LEU A 566 17.05 37.50 -6.09
C LEU A 566 17.62 36.16 -5.62
N PRO A 567 17.13 35.60 -4.50
CA PRO A 567 17.67 34.37 -3.95
C PRO A 567 17.62 33.24 -4.98
N ASP A 568 18.76 32.68 -5.37
CA ASP A 568 18.86 31.48 -6.19
C ASP A 568 18.65 30.25 -5.29
N ILE A 569 18.34 29.08 -5.87
CA ILE A 569 18.35 27.83 -5.10
C ILE A 569 19.73 27.61 -4.45
N GLU A 570 20.80 28.15 -5.04
CA GLU A 570 22.15 28.08 -4.50
C GLU A 570 22.30 28.90 -3.20
N ASP A 571 21.51 29.97 -3.02
CA ASP A 571 21.41 30.67 -1.74
C ASP A 571 20.68 29.83 -0.68
N CYS A 572 19.80 28.91 -1.11
CA CYS A 572 19.20 27.90 -0.24
C CYS A 572 20.15 26.70 -0.01
N MET A 573 21.03 26.37 -0.95
CA MET A 573 21.99 25.26 -0.86
C MET A 573 23.16 25.56 0.09
N ASN A 574 23.42 26.82 0.43
CA ASN A 574 24.35 27.20 1.49
C ASN A 574 23.94 26.67 2.89
N SER A 575 22.76 26.07 3.03
CA SER A 575 22.30 25.44 4.28
C SER A 575 22.36 23.90 4.30
N GLY A 576 22.63 23.22 3.16
CA GLY A 576 22.84 21.76 3.07
C GLY A 576 21.73 20.83 3.61
N THR A 577 20.63 21.36 4.12
CA THR A 577 19.66 20.64 4.97
C THR A 577 18.19 20.89 4.59
N CYS A 578 17.93 21.62 3.49
CA CYS A 578 16.56 21.93 3.08
C CYS A 578 15.81 20.68 2.60
N PRO A 579 14.72 20.25 3.26
CA PRO A 579 13.98 19.04 2.88
C PRO A 579 13.12 19.21 1.61
N LEU A 580 13.02 20.44 1.06
CA LEU A 580 12.21 20.75 -0.13
C LEU A 580 13.06 20.89 -1.41
N CYS A 581 14.38 21.00 -1.25
CA CYS A 581 15.31 21.11 -2.37
C CYS A 581 15.45 19.76 -3.10
N PRO A 582 15.70 19.76 -4.42
CA PRO A 582 16.02 18.54 -5.15
C PRO A 582 17.30 17.91 -4.62
N SER A 583 17.29 16.59 -4.45
CA SER A 583 18.46 15.79 -4.12
C SER A 583 19.36 15.53 -5.34
N GLU A 584 18.77 15.52 -6.54
CA GLU A 584 19.47 15.27 -7.80
C GLU A 584 19.88 16.59 -8.50
N PRO A 585 21.00 16.59 -9.25
CA PRO A 585 21.49 17.77 -9.95
C PRO A 585 20.56 18.20 -11.07
N TRP A 586 20.52 19.50 -11.35
CA TRP A 586 19.72 20.10 -12.42
C TRP A 586 19.96 19.45 -13.79
N ASP A 587 18.87 19.15 -14.51
CA ASP A 587 18.91 18.66 -15.88
C ASP A 587 18.42 19.75 -16.86
N ASP A 588 19.29 20.20 -17.76
CA ASP A 588 18.98 21.26 -18.72
C ASP A 588 17.90 20.84 -19.75
N GLU A 589 17.71 19.54 -20.02
CA GLU A 589 16.72 19.05 -20.99
C GLU A 589 15.28 19.12 -20.45
N LEU A 590 15.12 19.06 -19.13
CA LEU A 590 13.80 19.02 -18.49
C LEU A 590 13.18 20.41 -18.33
N GLY A 591 13.99 21.48 -18.26
CA GLY A 591 13.51 22.84 -18.00
C GLY A 591 12.71 22.93 -16.69
N VAL A 592 11.47 23.43 -16.74
CA VAL A 592 10.61 23.50 -15.54
C VAL A 592 10.17 22.12 -15.03
N GLN A 593 10.33 21.07 -15.84
CA GLN A 593 10.00 19.68 -15.47
C GLN A 593 11.02 19.07 -14.49
N ASN A 594 12.09 19.80 -14.15
CA ASN A 594 12.89 19.52 -12.96
C ASN A 594 12.05 19.55 -11.66
N PHE A 595 10.83 20.12 -11.70
CA PHE A 595 9.93 20.24 -10.56
C PHE A 595 8.50 19.77 -10.89
N PRO A 596 7.90 18.85 -10.10
CA PRO A 596 8.57 17.93 -9.18
C PRO A 596 9.35 16.87 -9.96
N ARG A 597 10.49 16.44 -9.43
CA ARG A 597 11.30 15.38 -10.04
C ARG A 597 10.67 14.02 -9.71
N LYS A 598 10.03 13.38 -10.71
CA LYS A 598 9.38 12.08 -10.50
C LYS A 598 10.42 10.96 -10.58
N PRO A 599 10.53 10.10 -9.55
CA PRO A 599 11.36 8.90 -9.64
C PRO A 599 10.84 7.96 -10.73
N ALA A 600 11.74 7.20 -11.36
CA ALA A 600 11.38 6.23 -12.40
C ALA A 600 10.40 5.18 -11.83
N LYS A 601 9.27 4.97 -12.52
CA LYS A 601 8.29 3.94 -12.11
C LYS A 601 8.89 2.54 -12.31
N LYS A 602 8.79 1.68 -11.29
CA LYS A 602 9.07 0.24 -11.43
C LYS A 602 8.09 -0.37 -12.44
N PRO A 603 8.52 -1.36 -13.25
CA PRO A 603 7.63 -2.05 -14.18
C PRO A 603 6.49 -2.76 -13.43
N PRO A 604 5.27 -2.82 -13.99
CA PRO A 604 4.16 -3.53 -13.38
C PRO A 604 4.46 -5.04 -13.30
N ARG A 605 3.92 -5.71 -12.29
CA ARG A 605 3.96 -7.16 -12.16
C ARG A 605 3.18 -7.78 -13.33
N VAL A 606 3.63 -8.93 -13.86
CA VAL A 606 2.91 -9.65 -14.93
C VAL A 606 2.28 -10.90 -14.31
N GLU A 607 0.99 -11.10 -14.57
CA GLU A 607 0.20 -12.26 -14.15
C GLU A 607 -0.49 -12.87 -15.37
N ARG A 608 -0.78 -14.17 -15.39
CA ARG A 608 -1.48 -14.82 -16.51
C ARG A 608 -2.67 -15.58 -15.96
N THR A 609 -3.84 -15.42 -16.57
CA THR A 609 -5.08 -16.02 -16.07
C THR A 609 -5.83 -16.67 -17.22
N LEU A 610 -6.24 -17.92 -17.03
CA LEU A 610 -7.06 -18.64 -17.99
C LEU A 610 -8.54 -18.36 -17.70
N THR A 611 -9.33 -18.04 -18.73
CA THR A 611 -10.78 -17.81 -18.62
C THR A 611 -11.49 -18.74 -19.60
N CYS A 612 -12.44 -19.52 -19.11
CA CYS A 612 -13.27 -20.42 -19.91
C CYS A 612 -14.61 -19.74 -20.21
N VAL A 613 -15.26 -20.08 -21.32
CA VAL A 613 -16.61 -19.60 -21.63
C VAL A 613 -17.45 -20.81 -22.05
N LEU A 614 -18.43 -21.18 -21.23
CA LEU A 614 -19.33 -22.30 -21.49
C LEU A 614 -20.65 -21.79 -22.11
N GLN A 615 -21.07 -22.37 -23.23
CA GLN A 615 -22.33 -22.07 -23.91
C GLN A 615 -23.35 -23.21 -23.75
N CYS A 616 -24.64 -22.87 -23.66
CA CYS A 616 -25.73 -23.85 -23.63
C CYS A 616 -26.14 -24.27 -25.06
N PRO A 617 -26.28 -25.59 -25.36
CA PRO A 617 -26.70 -26.10 -26.67
C PRO A 617 -28.22 -26.22 -26.91
N GLN A 618 -29.11 -25.85 -25.98
CA GLN A 618 -30.56 -26.08 -26.15
C GLN A 618 -31.28 -25.03 -27.00
N ASP A 619 -32.29 -25.49 -27.76
CA ASP A 619 -33.27 -24.68 -28.54
C ASP A 619 -34.15 -23.74 -27.67
N SER A 620 -34.12 -23.89 -26.34
CA SER A 620 -34.93 -23.08 -25.39
C SER A 620 -34.32 -21.70 -25.11
N PHE A 621 -32.99 -21.59 -25.14
CA PHE A 621 -32.23 -20.34 -24.92
C PHE A 621 -30.97 -20.32 -25.79
N PRO A 622 -31.11 -20.07 -27.11
CA PRO A 622 -29.93 -19.84 -27.95
C PRO A 622 -29.11 -18.69 -27.33
N ASP A 623 -27.80 -18.89 -27.20
CA ASP A 623 -26.83 -17.91 -26.70
C ASP A 623 -26.75 -17.72 -25.16
N ALA A 624 -27.13 -18.70 -24.33
CA ALA A 624 -26.89 -18.62 -22.88
C ALA A 624 -25.45 -19.03 -22.49
N VAL A 625 -24.82 -18.26 -21.59
CA VAL A 625 -23.47 -18.46 -21.03
C VAL A 625 -23.56 -18.56 -19.51
N LEU A 626 -22.79 -19.45 -18.90
CA LEU A 626 -22.74 -19.60 -17.44
C LEU A 626 -21.87 -18.49 -16.80
N LEU A 627 -22.39 -17.81 -15.76
CA LEU A 627 -21.68 -16.80 -14.98
C LEU A 627 -21.79 -17.12 -13.46
N GLU A 628 -20.69 -16.98 -12.72
CA GLU A 628 -20.60 -17.22 -11.26
C GLU A 628 -20.41 -15.88 -10.52
N GLN A 629 -21.09 -15.63 -9.40
CA GLN A 629 -20.94 -14.39 -8.63
C GLN A 629 -19.82 -14.53 -7.58
N ARG A 630 -18.82 -13.62 -7.56
CA ARG A 630 -17.73 -13.73 -6.57
C ARG A 630 -18.21 -13.63 -5.10
N PRO A 631 -17.89 -14.60 -4.22
CA PRO A 631 -18.25 -14.56 -2.81
C PRO A 631 -17.48 -13.48 -2.02
N LEU A 632 -18.10 -13.00 -0.94
CA LEU A 632 -17.60 -11.90 -0.09
C LEU A 632 -16.38 -12.27 0.78
N LEU A 633 -16.04 -13.56 0.91
CA LEU A 633 -15.19 -14.08 2.00
C LEU A 633 -13.70 -14.25 1.67
N LEU A 634 -13.25 -14.04 0.42
CA LEU A 634 -11.85 -14.25 0.03
C LEU A 634 -11.15 -12.94 -0.37
N GLN A 635 -10.43 -12.36 0.61
CA GLN A 635 -9.46 -11.25 0.53
C GLN A 635 -9.94 -9.90 -0.09
N PRO A 636 -9.69 -8.76 0.59
CA PRO A 636 -9.95 -7.44 0.00
C PRO A 636 -8.92 -7.14 -1.10
N GLY A 637 -9.35 -6.88 -2.35
CA GLY A 637 -8.39 -6.34 -3.33
C GLY A 637 -8.84 -6.10 -4.77
N LEU A 638 -9.61 -6.98 -5.41
CA LEU A 638 -9.88 -6.88 -6.86
C LEU A 638 -11.31 -7.30 -7.24
N LEU A 639 -12.04 -6.41 -7.91
CA LEU A 639 -13.34 -6.65 -8.60
C LEU A 639 -14.40 -7.39 -7.74
N GLN A 640 -14.72 -6.84 -6.56
CA GLN A 640 -15.72 -7.39 -5.65
C GLN A 640 -17.14 -7.25 -6.24
N ARG A 641 -17.96 -8.32 -6.22
CA ARG A 641 -19.36 -8.39 -6.70
C ARG A 641 -19.59 -8.07 -8.20
N MET A 642 -18.70 -8.53 -9.08
CA MET A 642 -18.93 -8.55 -10.53
C MET A 642 -19.28 -9.97 -10.98
N TRP A 643 -20.00 -10.12 -12.10
CA TRP A 643 -20.30 -11.40 -12.75
C TRP A 643 -19.16 -11.78 -13.74
N PRO A 644 -18.19 -12.63 -13.37
CA PRO A 644 -17.27 -13.24 -14.32
C PRO A 644 -17.94 -14.34 -15.17
N ALA A 645 -17.55 -14.42 -16.44
CA ALA A 645 -17.64 -15.67 -17.21
C ALA A 645 -16.44 -16.52 -16.82
N ASP A 646 -16.69 -17.77 -16.43
CA ASP A 646 -15.79 -18.76 -15.83
C ASP A 646 -14.32 -18.35 -15.74
N SER A 647 -13.97 -17.63 -14.67
CA SER A 647 -12.71 -17.92 -14.01
C SER A 647 -12.97 -19.10 -13.10
N VAL A 648 -12.90 -20.31 -13.64
CA VAL A 648 -12.73 -21.51 -12.83
C VAL A 648 -11.58 -21.20 -11.87
N THR A 649 -11.91 -20.99 -10.61
CA THR A 649 -10.93 -20.87 -9.54
C THR A 649 -11.03 -22.14 -8.73
N PRO A 650 -10.55 -23.31 -9.21
CA PRO A 650 -10.25 -24.35 -8.26
C PRO A 650 -9.01 -23.86 -7.50
N LEU A 651 -8.94 -24.18 -6.22
CA LEU A 651 -7.74 -24.12 -5.38
C LEU A 651 -6.48 -24.80 -5.98
N ILE A 652 -6.52 -25.26 -7.24
CA ILE A 652 -5.52 -26.05 -7.95
C ILE A 652 -4.87 -25.31 -9.14
N ILE A 653 -5.44 -24.22 -9.68
CA ILE A 653 -4.85 -23.54 -10.87
C ILE A 653 -3.86 -22.41 -10.51
N SER A 654 -3.82 -21.96 -9.26
CA SER A 654 -2.75 -21.08 -8.76
C SER A 654 -1.34 -21.70 -8.89
N ARG A 655 -1.23 -23.05 -8.84
CA ARG A 655 0.04 -23.76 -8.97
C ARG A 655 0.55 -23.91 -10.41
N LEU A 656 -0.28 -23.73 -11.43
CA LEU A 656 0.12 -23.97 -12.84
C LEU A 656 0.67 -22.71 -13.53
N ILE A 657 0.42 -21.53 -12.99
CA ILE A 657 0.74 -20.25 -13.64
C ILE A 657 2.22 -19.82 -13.48
N ARG A 658 2.98 -20.43 -12.55
CA ARG A 658 4.43 -20.13 -12.40
C ARG A 658 5.35 -20.86 -13.37
N SER A 659 4.85 -21.80 -14.17
CA SER A 659 5.69 -22.52 -15.13
C SER A 659 5.17 -22.32 -16.55
N ARG A 660 6.07 -22.05 -17.49
CA ARG A 660 5.81 -22.02 -18.94
C ARG A 660 5.18 -23.35 -19.39
N ILE A 661 3.87 -23.50 -19.26
CA ILE A 661 3.17 -24.73 -19.61
C ILE A 661 2.56 -24.61 -21.00
N THR A 662 2.79 -25.66 -21.80
CA THR A 662 2.29 -25.83 -23.16
C THR A 662 0.82 -26.28 -23.15
N LEU A 663 0.03 -25.81 -24.12
CA LEU A 663 -1.40 -26.10 -24.39
C LEU A 663 -1.88 -27.53 -24.05
N LYS A 664 -1.05 -28.56 -24.28
CA LYS A 664 -1.36 -29.97 -24.01
C LYS A 664 -1.72 -30.29 -22.55
N LYS A 665 -1.15 -29.56 -21.58
CA LYS A 665 -1.41 -29.80 -20.14
C LYS A 665 -2.70 -29.15 -19.64
N ILE A 666 -3.12 -28.04 -20.26
CA ILE A 666 -4.42 -27.41 -19.98
C ILE A 666 -5.54 -28.33 -20.47
N GLN A 667 -5.35 -28.91 -21.65
CA GLN A 667 -6.28 -29.87 -22.24
C GLN A 667 -6.46 -31.12 -21.36
N SER A 668 -5.40 -31.65 -20.73
CA SER A 668 -5.48 -32.80 -19.83
C SER A 668 -6.18 -32.54 -18.50
N VAL A 669 -6.18 -31.30 -18.01
CA VAL A 669 -6.85 -30.94 -16.74
C VAL A 669 -8.35 -30.69 -16.97
N LEU A 670 -8.73 -30.12 -18.10
CA LEU A 670 -10.14 -29.91 -18.45
C LEU A 670 -10.83 -31.20 -18.92
N LEU A 671 -10.08 -32.12 -19.55
CA LEU A 671 -10.55 -33.48 -19.88
C LEU A 671 -10.89 -34.35 -18.65
N LEU A 672 -10.41 -33.99 -17.45
CA LEU A 672 -10.78 -34.66 -16.20
C LEU A 672 -12.18 -34.29 -15.70
N TYR A 673 -12.72 -33.13 -16.12
CA TYR A 673 -14.03 -32.63 -15.70
C TYR A 673 -15.10 -32.77 -16.79
N HIS A 674 -14.73 -32.67 -18.07
CA HIS A 674 -15.63 -32.98 -19.19
C HIS A 674 -14.94 -33.87 -20.25
N PRO A 675 -15.01 -35.21 -20.11
CA PRO A 675 -14.22 -36.15 -20.89
C PRO A 675 -14.64 -36.32 -22.37
N ARG A 676 -15.64 -35.58 -22.88
CA ARG A 676 -16.28 -35.89 -24.18
C ARG A 676 -16.25 -34.82 -25.28
N HIS A 677 -15.66 -33.63 -25.08
CA HIS A 677 -15.72 -32.58 -26.11
C HIS A 677 -14.45 -31.72 -26.27
N PRO A 678 -14.08 -31.30 -27.49
CA PRO A 678 -12.86 -30.54 -27.76
C PRO A 678 -13.01 -29.04 -27.46
N LEU A 679 -12.10 -28.50 -26.63
CA LEU A 679 -11.97 -27.07 -26.35
C LEU A 679 -11.25 -26.34 -27.50
N ARG A 680 -11.73 -25.16 -27.90
CA ARG A 680 -11.13 -24.32 -28.95
C ARG A 680 -10.52 -23.04 -28.37
N LEU A 681 -9.20 -22.86 -28.51
CA LEU A 681 -8.53 -21.60 -28.17
C LEU A 681 -8.92 -20.47 -29.14
N LEU A 682 -9.45 -19.34 -28.65
CA LEU A 682 -9.81 -18.19 -29.49
C LEU A 682 -8.71 -17.11 -29.57
N GLY A 683 -7.89 -16.89 -28.53
CA GLY A 683 -6.78 -15.92 -28.61
C GLY A 683 -6.18 -15.49 -27.27
N ASP A 684 -5.16 -14.62 -27.35
CA ASP A 684 -4.46 -14.00 -26.22
C ASP A 684 -4.88 -12.51 -26.07
N ILE A 685 -5.56 -12.14 -24.99
CA ILE A 685 -5.92 -10.72 -24.71
C ILE A 685 -5.04 -10.17 -23.59
N CYS A 686 -4.43 -9.00 -23.80
CA CYS A 686 -3.61 -8.31 -22.82
C CYS A 686 -4.37 -7.16 -22.16
N HIS A 687 -4.59 -7.24 -20.84
CA HIS A 687 -5.21 -6.15 -20.09
C HIS A 687 -4.27 -5.61 -19.00
N VAL A 688 -4.08 -4.28 -18.96
CA VAL A 688 -3.18 -3.62 -18.02
C VAL A 688 -3.98 -2.96 -16.90
N PHE A 689 -3.84 -3.50 -15.69
CA PHE A 689 -4.17 -2.80 -14.44
C PHE A 689 -2.94 -1.99 -13.99
N LEU A 690 -3.16 -0.97 -13.15
CA LEU A 690 -2.13 -0.02 -12.72
C LEU A 690 -0.84 -0.66 -12.14
N LYS A 691 -0.88 -1.95 -11.78
CA LYS A 691 0.26 -2.75 -11.30
C LYS A 691 0.35 -4.17 -11.91
N MET A 692 -0.55 -4.58 -12.79
CA MET A 692 -0.66 -5.98 -13.23
C MET A 692 -1.03 -6.10 -14.71
N MET A 693 -0.32 -6.92 -15.48
CA MET A 693 -0.69 -7.31 -16.85
C MET A 693 -1.32 -8.71 -16.81
N LEU A 694 -2.46 -8.93 -17.44
CA LEU A 694 -3.17 -10.22 -17.53
C LEU A 694 -3.23 -10.71 -18.98
N LEU A 695 -2.96 -12.00 -19.21
CA LEU A 695 -3.06 -12.68 -20.51
C LEU A 695 -4.16 -13.75 -20.43
N TYR A 696 -5.18 -13.66 -21.27
CA TYR A 696 -6.36 -14.56 -21.31
C TYR A 696 -6.32 -15.52 -22.48
N VAL A 697 -6.84 -16.74 -22.31
CA VAL A 697 -6.87 -17.82 -23.31
C VAL A 697 -8.31 -18.37 -23.28
N SER A 698 -9.15 -18.03 -24.25
CA SER A 698 -10.58 -18.41 -24.23
C SER A 698 -10.85 -19.74 -24.93
N GLY A 699 -11.73 -20.56 -24.34
CA GLY A 699 -12.14 -21.88 -24.81
C GLY A 699 -13.66 -22.03 -24.84
N GLY A 700 -14.27 -22.32 -26.00
CA GLY A 700 -15.73 -22.55 -26.11
C GLY A 700 -16.15 -24.01 -25.94
N HIS A 701 -17.26 -24.27 -25.25
CA HIS A 701 -17.87 -25.60 -25.10
C HIS A 701 -19.43 -25.55 -25.06
N ALA A 702 -20.08 -26.67 -25.35
CA ALA A 702 -21.53 -26.89 -25.38
C ALA A 702 -21.90 -28.08 -24.47
N VAL A 703 -22.62 -27.85 -23.36
CA VAL A 703 -22.95 -28.87 -22.33
C VAL A 703 -24.43 -29.26 -22.38
N SER A 704 -24.78 -30.55 -22.44
CA SER A 704 -26.17 -31.03 -22.32
C SER A 704 -26.54 -31.31 -20.84
N PRO A 705 -27.74 -30.91 -20.36
CA PRO A 705 -28.15 -31.14 -18.98
C PRO A 705 -28.82 -32.50 -18.84
N GLU A 706 -28.04 -33.52 -18.48
CA GLU A 706 -28.55 -34.78 -17.94
C GLU A 706 -27.55 -35.23 -16.86
N GLU A 707 -27.68 -34.65 -15.66
CA GLU A 707 -27.14 -35.14 -14.36
C GLU A 707 -27.49 -34.11 -13.27
N GLU A 708 -28.80 -33.85 -13.08
CA GLU A 708 -29.35 -33.22 -11.86
C GLU A 708 -30.07 -34.32 -11.06
N GLU A 709 -29.33 -35.12 -10.32
CA GLU A 709 -29.87 -35.84 -9.16
C GLU A 709 -28.75 -35.93 -8.11
N GLU A 710 -29.00 -35.37 -6.94
CA GLU A 710 -28.13 -35.25 -5.75
C GLU A 710 -27.14 -34.06 -5.72
N ALA A 711 -27.68 -32.84 -5.75
CA ALA A 711 -27.06 -31.70 -5.05
C ALA A 711 -28.10 -31.11 -4.08
N GLU A 712 -27.82 -31.19 -2.79
CA GLU A 712 -28.61 -30.54 -1.73
C GLU A 712 -28.63 -29.02 -1.95
N GLU A 713 -29.73 -28.38 -1.56
CA GLU A 713 -29.96 -26.93 -1.59
C GLU A 713 -28.80 -26.17 -0.89
N GLU A 714 -27.79 -25.77 -1.64
CA GLU A 714 -26.83 -24.71 -1.26
C GLU A 714 -27.18 -23.43 -2.04
N GLU A 715 -27.17 -22.29 -1.33
CA GLU A 715 -27.58 -20.97 -1.82
C GLU A 715 -26.96 -20.62 -3.19
N GLU A 716 -27.82 -20.25 -4.15
CA GLU A 716 -27.48 -20.00 -5.57
C GLU A 716 -26.33 -18.97 -5.78
N GLU A 717 -25.14 -19.43 -6.18
CA GLU A 717 -24.00 -18.58 -6.64
C GLU A 717 -23.68 -18.70 -8.16
N GLU A 718 -24.42 -19.54 -8.90
CA GLU A 718 -24.24 -19.80 -10.35
C GLU A 718 -25.54 -19.54 -11.15
N ALA A 719 -25.47 -18.86 -12.30
CA ALA A 719 -26.64 -18.65 -13.16
C ALA A 719 -26.32 -18.69 -14.66
N TRP A 720 -27.23 -19.29 -15.44
CA TRP A 720 -27.23 -19.21 -16.90
C TRP A 720 -27.76 -17.85 -17.35
N VAL A 721 -26.95 -17.10 -18.11
CA VAL A 721 -27.29 -15.75 -18.56
C VAL A 721 -27.28 -15.68 -20.08
N VAL A 722 -28.39 -15.23 -20.69
CA VAL A 722 -28.48 -15.04 -22.14
C VAL A 722 -27.52 -13.92 -22.57
N THR A 723 -26.76 -14.10 -23.65
CA THR A 723 -25.69 -13.18 -24.12
C THR A 723 -26.17 -11.73 -24.26
N LYS A 724 -27.44 -11.51 -24.66
CA LYS A 724 -28.04 -10.17 -24.74
C LYS A 724 -28.15 -9.46 -23.39
N THR A 725 -28.36 -10.21 -22.31
CA THR A 725 -28.42 -9.72 -20.92
C THR A 725 -27.02 -9.45 -20.35
N ILE A 726 -25.95 -9.96 -20.96
CA ILE A 726 -24.56 -9.70 -20.53
C ILE A 726 -24.18 -8.23 -20.82
N GLU A 727 -24.73 -7.63 -21.88
CA GLU A 727 -24.60 -6.19 -22.13
C GLU A 727 -25.26 -5.32 -21.03
N GLU A 728 -26.27 -5.87 -20.35
CA GLU A 728 -27.03 -5.24 -19.26
C GLU A 728 -26.49 -5.62 -17.86
N ALA A 729 -25.70 -6.69 -17.76
CA ALA A 729 -25.07 -7.15 -16.53
C ALA A 729 -23.82 -6.31 -16.18
N CYS A 730 -23.51 -6.17 -14.88
CA CYS A 730 -22.28 -5.49 -14.45
C CYS A 730 -21.05 -6.39 -14.67
N VAL A 731 -20.58 -6.43 -15.90
CA VAL A 731 -19.39 -7.15 -16.32
C VAL A 731 -18.20 -6.20 -16.41
N SER A 732 -17.00 -6.70 -16.15
CA SER A 732 -15.80 -5.87 -16.21
C SER A 732 -15.39 -5.57 -17.65
N ASN A 733 -14.63 -4.49 -17.86
CA ASN A 733 -14.15 -4.11 -19.20
C ASN A 733 -13.36 -5.23 -19.89
N HIS A 734 -12.69 -6.11 -19.12
CA HIS A 734 -11.95 -7.23 -19.70
C HIS A 734 -12.88 -8.31 -20.24
N LEU A 735 -13.99 -8.59 -19.56
CA LEU A 735 -15.01 -9.53 -20.04
C LEU A 735 -15.78 -8.95 -21.22
N GLY A 736 -16.09 -7.65 -21.20
CA GLY A 736 -16.65 -6.97 -22.37
C GLY A 736 -15.78 -7.12 -23.62
N LEU A 737 -14.45 -7.07 -23.49
CA LEU A 737 -13.52 -7.34 -24.59
C LEU A 737 -13.51 -8.81 -25.03
N ILE A 738 -13.58 -9.77 -24.09
CA ILE A 738 -13.66 -11.20 -24.40
C ILE A 738 -14.92 -11.52 -25.21
N PHE A 739 -16.08 -10.94 -24.84
CA PHE A 739 -17.33 -11.11 -25.58
C PHE A 739 -17.34 -10.33 -26.91
N ALA A 740 -16.68 -9.17 -26.98
CA ALA A 740 -16.60 -8.37 -28.21
C ALA A 740 -15.63 -8.94 -29.27
N GLU A 741 -14.57 -9.64 -28.87
CA GLU A 741 -13.62 -10.29 -29.79
C GLU A 741 -14.11 -11.61 -30.39
N GLY A 742 -15.32 -12.04 -30.04
CA GLY A 742 -16.06 -13.08 -30.77
C GLY A 742 -16.24 -14.38 -29.97
N LEU A 743 -17.48 -14.59 -29.54
CA LEU A 743 -18.12 -15.90 -29.62
C LEU A 743 -18.33 -16.27 -31.10
#